data_AF-A0A0K3CC12-F1
#
_entry.id   AF-A0A0K3CC12-F1
#
_cell.length_a   1.000
_cell.length_b   1.000
_cell.length_c   1.000
_cell.angle_alpha   90.00
_cell.angle_beta   90.00
_cell.angle_gamma   90.00
#
_symmetry.space_group_name_H-M   'P 1'
#
loop_
_entity.id
_entity.type
_entity.pdbx_description
1 polymer ?
#
loop_
_entity_poly.entity_id
_entity_poly.type
_entity_poly.pdbx_seq_one_letter_code
_entity_poly.pdbx_strand_id
1 'polypeptide(L)'
;MTATPHKLLPAAIPTLLLIQHLATSSLDSPEPHLDRLLALALECTLEADPPASLKAWLGRARGEDASEGLLAVVDHVEVTTRRLAAGGMLHTLSWLTALLEGFSLVAPSEDDELAMSTDPPPLLRSSPLGMYIRRLGIVLAKLTFEETCAWWKDFVRWVEGEKAGKRREMDPFAKARLRQDYHLSRELIRTFATNGNGDVSPQQALLHLALVEYEDGGFAEARMALEEATHIARTVGDKACLAECTSLRTRLDAASPPNAPAADSQATASEANELATDSPHDLLWEIERRRQTGDPIDTLFPLLYTSQASYQSYLFPPIPPPPTTRQPQDEAEKEKKKAQKLAGEPDSDWETGWHAAAAGLWEEMGIDSLAELHESLALEFIDLLKPSWDIKLSVLSRQARRLSSQNRHAVALQLLLTAVDTREKREGMGMKEVREWREMVWTVERDWARRSGRKHDEQAAQRFLSRPTLLAESDEDAPLYTRLSQAYTTHHRATETLSTRTRITSLLDLLELRLSSAGPGATAEAQRGLQELEKAWVEVLALHDNGEGESEELSRAREVKATLEIVLSAGEDSRLSPIVEALEAVLQNYLRLSLLPSALRVLDTLIRLADHLHLAATDADQSALWRQRRDEFAQRWIALDDALAAGTGTEQDDWSTKERWDKLARIVEQVTKAVEISIR
;
A
#
# COMPACT_ATOMS: atom_id res chain seq x y z
N MET A 1 -0.93 36.53 -17.96
CA MET A 1 -0.14 35.69 -17.04
C MET A 1 -1.10 35.11 -16.03
N THR A 2 -1.60 33.91 -16.30
CA THR A 2 -2.44 33.15 -15.37
C THR A 2 -1.55 32.70 -14.22
N ALA A 3 -1.78 33.24 -13.02
CA ALA A 3 -0.99 32.90 -11.84
C ALA A 3 -1.26 31.45 -11.46
N THR A 4 -0.29 30.57 -11.71
CA THR A 4 -0.28 29.23 -11.14
C THR A 4 -0.39 29.35 -9.61
N PRO A 5 -1.14 28.47 -8.93
CA PRO A 5 -1.22 28.49 -7.47
C PRO A 5 0.21 28.44 -6.91
N HIS A 6 0.59 29.47 -6.15
CA HIS A 6 1.95 29.67 -5.68
C HIS A 6 2.30 28.60 -4.63
N LYS A 7 2.85 27.46 -5.07
CA LYS A 7 3.46 26.45 -4.19
C LYS A 7 4.74 27.02 -3.57
N LEU A 8 5.00 26.73 -2.30
CA LEU A 8 6.25 27.09 -1.63
C LEU A 8 7.38 26.23 -2.21
N LEU A 9 8.30 26.83 -2.95
CA LEU A 9 9.40 26.11 -3.59
C LEU A 9 10.59 25.97 -2.64
N PRO A 10 11.34 24.84 -2.64
CA PRO A 10 12.58 24.69 -1.87
C PRO A 10 13.61 25.80 -2.09
N ALA A 11 13.73 26.30 -3.33
CA ALA A 11 14.63 27.38 -3.71
C ALA A 11 14.28 28.73 -3.05
N ALA A 12 13.12 28.84 -2.38
CA ALA A 12 12.72 30.07 -1.71
C ALA A 12 13.59 30.37 -0.48
N ILE A 13 14.09 29.36 0.24
CA ILE A 13 14.94 29.55 1.43
C ILE A 13 16.26 30.27 1.09
N PRO A 14 17.09 29.80 0.15
CA PRO A 14 18.32 30.51 -0.21
C PRO A 14 18.05 31.88 -0.83
N THR A 15 16.91 32.04 -1.53
CA THR A 15 16.47 33.34 -2.04
C THR A 15 16.15 34.32 -0.89
N LEU A 16 15.47 33.87 0.17
CA LEU A 16 15.20 34.67 1.36
C LEU A 16 16.46 35.04 2.13
N LEU A 17 17.42 34.11 2.27
CA LEU A 17 18.72 34.40 2.89
C LEU A 17 19.49 35.48 2.10
N LEU A 18 19.41 35.44 0.78
CA LEU A 18 20.04 36.44 -0.09
C LEU A 18 19.36 37.81 0.05
N ILE A 19 18.02 37.86 0.12
CA ILE A 19 17.28 39.09 0.39
C ILE A 19 17.58 39.64 1.78
N GLN A 20 17.70 38.77 2.79
CA GLN A 20 18.09 39.15 4.15
C GLN A 20 19.48 39.79 4.15
N HIS A 21 20.45 39.19 3.44
CA HIS A 21 21.80 39.73 3.35
C HIS A 21 21.82 41.12 2.68
N LEU A 22 21.09 41.28 1.56
CA LEU A 22 20.91 42.57 0.89
C LEU A 22 20.33 43.64 1.81
N ALA A 23 19.34 43.28 2.62
CA ALA A 23 18.69 44.20 3.55
C ALA A 23 19.58 44.59 4.75
N THR A 24 20.48 43.70 5.19
CA THR A 24 21.42 43.96 6.29
C THR A 24 22.72 44.62 5.85
N SER A 25 23.07 44.54 4.58
CA SER A 25 24.28 45.15 4.04
C SER A 25 24.08 46.67 4.03
N SER A 26 24.88 47.38 4.83
CA SER A 26 24.77 48.84 4.96
C SER A 26 24.91 49.49 3.59
N LEU A 27 23.90 50.28 3.22
CA LEU A 27 23.89 51.12 2.01
C LEU A 27 25.02 52.16 2.00
N ASP A 28 25.73 52.34 3.12
CA ASP A 28 26.76 53.37 3.28
C ASP A 28 28.08 53.01 2.58
N SER A 29 28.26 51.75 2.16
CA SER A 29 29.41 51.31 1.35
C SER A 29 28.92 50.57 0.10
N PRO A 30 28.77 51.27 -1.05
CA PRO A 30 28.30 50.67 -2.28
C PRO A 30 29.39 49.75 -2.85
N GLU A 31 29.37 48.50 -2.44
CA GLU A 31 30.22 47.49 -3.04
C GLU A 31 29.66 47.08 -4.41
N PRO A 32 30.49 46.96 -5.44
CA PRO A 32 30.04 46.66 -6.81
C PRO A 32 29.32 45.30 -6.95
N HIS A 33 29.41 44.45 -5.93
CA HIS A 33 28.75 43.15 -5.91
C HIS A 33 27.28 43.22 -5.46
N LEU A 34 26.82 44.32 -4.85
CA LEU A 34 25.44 44.50 -4.40
C LEU A 34 24.43 44.54 -5.57
N ASP A 35 24.79 45.20 -6.67
CA ASP A 35 23.95 45.24 -7.87
C ASP A 35 23.75 43.84 -8.46
N ARG A 36 24.80 43.01 -8.42
CA ARG A 36 24.73 41.62 -8.87
C ARG A 36 23.88 40.76 -7.95
N LEU A 37 23.99 40.95 -6.63
CA LEU A 37 23.14 40.28 -5.65
C LEU A 37 21.67 40.69 -5.84
N LEU A 38 21.37 41.97 -6.04
CA LEU A 38 20.01 42.46 -6.29
C LEU A 38 19.43 41.87 -7.58
N ALA A 39 20.22 41.83 -8.67
CA ALA A 39 19.81 41.20 -9.92
C ALA A 39 19.50 39.71 -9.72
N LEU A 40 20.37 38.98 -9.00
CA LEU A 40 20.16 37.57 -8.69
C LEU A 40 18.91 37.35 -7.81
N ALA A 41 18.66 38.22 -6.83
CA ALA A 41 17.46 38.19 -6.00
C ALA A 41 16.20 38.33 -6.87
N LEU A 42 16.18 39.35 -7.74
CA LEU A 42 15.06 39.62 -8.63
C LEU A 42 14.83 38.46 -9.61
N GLU A 43 15.88 37.93 -10.23
CA GLU A 43 15.80 36.73 -11.08
C GLU A 43 15.17 35.56 -10.34
N CYS A 44 15.65 35.21 -9.14
CA CYS A 44 15.10 34.13 -8.33
C CYS A 44 13.63 34.36 -7.90
N THR A 45 13.21 35.61 -7.69
CA THR A 45 11.81 35.91 -7.33
C THR A 45 10.84 35.90 -8.51
N LEU A 46 11.32 36.15 -9.73
CA LEU A 46 10.49 36.27 -10.94
C LEU A 46 10.51 35.01 -11.83
N GLU A 47 11.39 34.05 -11.54
CA GLU A 47 11.58 32.85 -12.35
C GLU A 47 10.36 31.93 -12.36
N ALA A 48 9.98 31.45 -13.56
CA ALA A 48 8.92 30.46 -13.72
C ALA A 48 9.40 29.03 -13.38
N ASP A 49 10.67 28.73 -13.68
CA ASP A 49 11.30 27.42 -13.52
C ASP A 49 12.46 27.49 -12.51
N PRO A 50 12.23 27.29 -11.21
CA PRO A 50 13.28 27.34 -10.20
C PRO A 50 14.34 26.23 -10.43
N PRO A 51 15.60 26.45 -9.98
CA PRO A 51 16.65 25.44 -10.13
C PRO A 51 16.31 24.14 -9.41
N ALA A 52 16.58 23.00 -10.06
CA ALA A 52 16.17 21.67 -9.60
C ALA A 52 16.93 21.12 -8.38
N SER A 53 18.02 21.77 -7.96
CA SER A 53 18.82 21.40 -6.78
C SER A 53 19.57 22.60 -6.21
N LEU A 54 20.02 22.51 -4.95
CA LEU A 54 20.89 23.51 -4.34
C LEU A 54 22.18 23.70 -5.15
N LYS A 55 22.76 22.62 -5.68
CA LYS A 55 23.95 22.70 -6.53
C LYS A 55 23.70 23.53 -7.80
N ALA A 56 22.54 23.35 -8.44
CA ALA A 56 22.16 24.14 -9.61
C ALA A 56 21.93 25.62 -9.25
N TRP A 57 21.28 25.88 -8.10
CA TRP A 57 21.10 27.23 -7.57
C TRP A 57 22.45 27.91 -7.30
N LEU A 58 23.38 27.22 -6.64
CA LEU A 58 24.73 27.72 -6.34
C LEU A 58 25.56 27.93 -7.61
N GLY A 59 25.46 27.03 -8.59
CA GLY A 59 26.13 27.19 -9.88
C GLY A 59 25.67 28.47 -10.60
N ARG A 60 24.37 28.76 -10.55
CA ARG A 60 23.82 30.01 -11.07
C ARG A 60 24.26 31.23 -10.26
N ALA A 61 24.23 31.14 -8.94
CA ALA A 61 24.59 32.24 -8.04
C ALA A 61 26.07 32.64 -8.14
N ARG A 62 26.97 31.66 -8.32
CA ARG A 62 28.41 31.89 -8.53
C ARG A 62 28.69 32.47 -9.92
N GLY A 63 28.00 32.04 -10.97
CA GLY A 63 28.29 32.54 -12.34
C GLY A 63 29.76 32.31 -12.78
N GLU A 64 30.14 32.83 -13.94
CA GLU A 64 31.52 32.72 -14.44
C GLU A 64 32.46 33.82 -13.90
N ASP A 65 31.91 34.99 -13.56
CA ASP A 65 32.67 36.20 -13.17
C ASP A 65 32.35 36.70 -11.75
N ALA A 66 32.11 35.81 -10.77
CA ALA A 66 31.83 36.26 -9.41
C ALA A 66 33.02 36.94 -8.73
N SER A 67 32.78 38.12 -8.16
CA SER A 67 33.69 38.77 -7.23
C SER A 67 33.85 37.94 -5.94
N GLU A 68 35.00 38.09 -5.26
CA GLU A 68 35.29 37.41 -3.99
C GLU A 68 34.23 37.71 -2.91
N GLY A 69 33.73 38.94 -2.84
CA GLY A 69 32.64 39.32 -1.94
C GLY A 69 31.34 38.56 -2.24
N LEU A 70 30.95 38.45 -3.52
CA LEU A 70 29.79 37.66 -3.93
C LEU A 70 29.95 36.18 -3.56
N LEU A 71 31.14 35.60 -3.77
CA LEU A 71 31.42 34.21 -3.41
C LEU A 71 31.26 33.99 -1.90
N ALA A 72 31.75 34.90 -1.07
CA ALA A 72 31.61 34.81 0.38
C ALA A 72 30.13 34.82 0.83
N VAL A 73 29.29 35.65 0.20
CA VAL A 73 27.85 35.68 0.46
C VAL A 73 27.17 34.40 0.01
N VAL A 74 27.48 33.91 -1.19
CA VAL A 74 26.90 32.65 -1.72
C VAL A 74 27.30 31.46 -0.86
N ASP A 75 28.54 31.40 -0.40
CA ASP A 75 29.04 30.35 0.50
C ASP A 75 28.35 30.44 1.87
N HIS A 76 28.09 31.65 2.37
CA HIS A 76 27.30 31.84 3.59
C HIS A 76 25.85 31.35 3.43
N VAL A 77 25.22 31.62 2.28
CA VAL A 77 23.88 31.10 1.95
C VAL A 77 23.90 29.58 1.86
N GLU A 78 24.92 28.97 1.24
CA GLU A 78 25.09 27.52 1.15
C GLU A 78 25.17 26.89 2.54
N VAL A 79 26.08 27.39 3.39
CA VAL A 79 26.30 26.87 4.74
C VAL A 79 25.02 27.01 5.58
N THR A 80 24.35 28.14 5.50
CA THR A 80 23.13 28.40 6.28
C THR A 80 21.97 27.52 5.79
N THR A 81 21.80 27.36 4.48
CA THR A 81 20.75 26.48 3.91
C THR A 81 20.96 25.02 4.33
N ARG A 82 22.21 24.52 4.27
CA ARG A 82 22.56 23.18 4.75
C ARG A 82 22.34 23.03 6.26
N ARG A 83 22.66 24.06 7.04
CA ARG A 83 22.43 24.07 8.50
C ARG A 83 20.93 24.03 8.83
N LEU A 84 20.10 24.77 8.11
CA LEU A 84 18.65 24.73 8.27
C LEU A 84 18.11 23.33 7.96
N ALA A 85 18.53 22.73 6.83
CA ALA A 85 18.19 21.35 6.47
C ALA A 85 18.58 20.34 7.58
N ALA A 86 19.79 20.45 8.12
CA ALA A 86 20.28 19.59 9.19
C ALA A 86 19.57 19.83 10.55
N GLY A 87 19.07 21.04 10.80
CA GLY A 87 18.36 21.41 12.03
C GLY A 87 16.94 20.86 12.15
N GLY A 88 16.40 20.28 11.07
CA GLY A 88 15.05 19.74 11.04
C GLY A 88 13.96 20.79 10.72
N MET A 89 12.75 20.28 10.50
CA MET A 89 11.59 21.07 10.06
C MET A 89 11.26 22.20 11.04
N LEU A 90 11.26 21.91 12.34
CA LEU A 90 10.85 22.86 13.37
C LEU A 90 11.85 24.02 13.51
N HIS A 91 13.15 23.74 13.37
CA HIS A 91 14.18 24.78 13.36
C HIS A 91 14.05 25.70 12.13
N THR A 92 13.79 25.12 10.96
CA THR A 92 13.63 25.88 9.71
C THR A 92 12.35 26.72 9.72
N LEU A 93 11.23 26.17 10.19
CA LEU A 93 9.98 26.92 10.35
C LEU A 93 10.13 28.03 11.36
N SER A 94 10.80 27.79 12.50
CA SER A 94 11.08 28.84 13.49
C SER A 94 11.97 29.95 12.93
N TRP A 95 12.92 29.61 12.06
CA TRP A 95 13.74 30.61 11.36
C TRP A 95 12.90 31.41 10.36
N LEU A 96 12.05 30.74 9.58
CA LEU A 96 11.14 31.39 8.63
C LEU A 96 10.15 32.32 9.34
N THR A 97 9.53 31.89 10.44
CA THR A 97 8.62 32.74 11.21
C THR A 97 9.37 33.92 11.83
N ALA A 98 10.56 33.71 12.41
CA ALA A 98 11.37 34.80 12.93
C ALA A 98 11.79 35.80 11.83
N LEU A 99 12.09 35.32 10.61
CA LEU A 99 12.39 36.17 9.47
C LEU A 99 11.18 36.99 9.02
N LEU A 100 10.00 36.35 8.96
CA LEU A 100 8.76 36.95 8.48
C LEU A 100 8.10 37.88 9.52
N GLU A 101 8.22 37.58 10.81
CA GLU A 101 7.60 38.33 11.91
C GLU A 101 8.59 39.30 12.58
N GLY A 102 9.85 38.89 12.76
CA GLY A 102 10.79 39.56 13.68
C GLY A 102 11.77 40.54 13.02
N PHE A 103 12.07 40.41 11.73
CA PHE A 103 13.13 41.20 11.09
C PHE A 103 12.68 42.52 10.45
N SER A 104 11.39 42.88 10.50
CA SER A 104 10.84 44.09 9.84
C SER A 104 11.43 44.35 8.45
N LEU A 105 11.74 43.29 7.68
CA LEU A 105 12.28 43.46 6.33
C LEU A 105 11.29 44.25 5.48
N VAL A 106 9.99 44.07 5.75
CA VAL A 106 8.87 44.71 5.08
C VAL A 106 7.90 45.22 6.15
N ALA A 107 7.31 46.40 5.93
CA ALA A 107 6.30 46.94 6.83
C ALA A 107 5.01 46.08 6.85
N PRO A 108 4.43 45.83 8.04
CA PRO A 108 3.24 44.98 8.20
C PRO A 108 1.97 45.60 7.61
N SER A 109 1.84 46.93 7.55
CA SER A 109 0.74 47.64 6.89
C SER A 109 1.24 48.87 6.11
N GLU A 110 0.43 49.35 5.15
CA GLU A 110 0.71 50.60 4.42
C GLU A 110 0.62 51.82 5.35
N ASP A 111 -0.24 51.75 6.37
CA ASP A 111 -0.33 52.79 7.39
C ASP A 111 0.92 52.81 8.30
N ASP A 112 1.52 51.64 8.56
CA ASP A 112 2.80 51.54 9.27
C ASP A 112 3.98 52.03 8.42
N GLU A 113 3.93 51.90 7.09
CA GLU A 113 4.94 52.53 6.21
C GLU A 113 4.97 54.05 6.35
N LEU A 114 3.81 54.66 6.64
CA LEU A 114 3.66 56.10 6.81
C LEU A 114 3.84 56.56 8.28
N ALA A 115 3.63 55.66 9.25
CA ALA A 115 3.62 55.98 10.68
C ALA A 115 4.92 55.64 11.44
N MET A 116 5.87 54.91 10.84
CA MET A 116 7.05 54.41 11.55
C MET A 116 8.21 55.41 11.62
N SER A 117 8.50 55.84 12.85
CA SER A 117 9.78 55.71 13.62
C SER A 117 11.14 55.89 12.91
N THR A 118 12.14 56.32 13.68
CA THR A 118 13.50 56.76 13.28
C THR A 118 14.32 55.85 12.36
N ASP A 119 13.93 54.59 12.15
CA ASP A 119 14.62 53.61 11.28
C ASP A 119 13.60 52.94 10.33
N PRO A 120 13.51 53.35 9.06
CA PRO A 120 12.58 52.74 8.11
C PRO A 120 13.01 51.30 7.77
N PRO A 121 12.05 50.38 7.51
CA PRO A 121 12.37 49.02 7.09
C PRO A 121 13.13 49.03 5.76
N PRO A 122 14.08 48.10 5.55
CA PRO A 122 14.98 48.11 4.40
C PRO A 122 14.27 47.86 3.06
N LEU A 123 13.10 47.22 3.05
CA LEU A 123 12.34 46.96 1.83
C LEU A 123 10.92 47.55 1.90
N LEU A 124 10.55 48.27 0.85
CA LEU A 124 9.17 48.73 0.65
C LEU A 124 8.26 47.53 0.37
N ARG A 125 7.04 47.54 0.90
CA ARG A 125 6.01 46.51 0.69
C ARG A 125 5.61 46.37 -0.78
N SER A 126 5.63 47.48 -1.52
CA SER A 126 5.31 47.52 -2.95
C SER A 126 6.47 47.05 -3.84
N SER A 127 7.68 46.88 -3.30
CA SER A 127 8.81 46.37 -4.06
C SER A 127 8.59 44.90 -4.47
N PRO A 128 9.17 44.43 -5.59
CA PRO A 128 9.08 43.02 -5.99
C PRO A 128 9.54 42.05 -4.91
N LEU A 129 10.63 42.38 -4.20
CA LEU A 129 11.16 41.58 -3.08
C LEU A 129 10.21 41.58 -1.89
N GLY A 130 9.64 42.75 -1.53
CA GLY A 130 8.65 42.85 -0.46
C GLY A 130 7.37 42.06 -0.75
N MET A 131 6.90 42.12 -2.01
CA MET A 131 5.76 41.32 -2.48
C MET A 131 6.05 39.82 -2.46
N TYR A 132 7.27 39.41 -2.79
CA TYR A 132 7.70 38.01 -2.72
C TYR A 132 7.68 37.49 -1.28
N ILE A 133 8.29 38.21 -0.33
CA ILE A 133 8.30 37.86 1.10
C ILE A 133 6.87 37.75 1.63
N ARG A 134 6.01 38.72 1.32
CA ARG A 134 4.61 38.72 1.76
C ARG A 134 3.82 37.55 1.20
N ARG A 135 3.97 37.24 -0.10
CA ARG A 135 3.35 36.07 -0.72
C ARG A 135 3.79 34.79 -0.03
N LEU A 136 5.10 34.66 0.23
CA LEU A 136 5.66 33.51 0.90
C LEU A 136 5.11 33.33 2.32
N GLY A 137 4.97 34.42 3.09
CA GLY A 137 4.34 34.38 4.40
C GLY A 137 2.87 33.96 4.36
N ILE A 138 2.10 34.45 3.37
CA ILE A 138 0.69 34.04 3.18
C ILE A 138 0.60 32.55 2.78
N VAL A 139 1.48 32.08 1.90
CA VAL A 139 1.51 30.67 1.51
C VAL A 139 1.85 29.80 2.72
N LEU A 140 2.91 30.14 3.45
CA LEU A 140 3.33 29.41 4.66
C LEU A 140 2.22 29.32 5.71
N ALA A 141 1.49 30.43 5.94
CA ALA A 141 0.38 30.46 6.88
C ALA A 141 -0.85 29.64 6.44
N LYS A 142 -0.96 29.31 5.14
CA LYS A 142 -2.05 28.51 4.59
C LYS A 142 -1.71 27.02 4.47
N LEU A 143 -0.43 26.64 4.61
CA LEU A 143 -0.04 25.24 4.50
C LEU A 143 -0.64 24.44 5.66
N THR A 144 -1.28 23.32 5.32
CA THR A 144 -1.65 22.29 6.29
C THR A 144 -0.39 21.63 6.84
N PHE A 145 -0.53 20.89 7.95
CA PHE A 145 0.60 20.16 8.54
C PHE A 145 1.19 19.13 7.57
N GLU A 146 0.35 18.45 6.78
CA GLU A 146 0.79 17.47 5.78
C GLU A 146 1.55 18.12 4.64
N GLU A 147 1.05 19.24 4.09
CA GLU A 147 1.75 20.01 3.05
C GLU A 147 3.08 20.57 3.56
N THR A 148 3.13 20.99 4.83
CA THR A 148 4.36 21.46 5.47
C THR A 148 5.39 20.34 5.59
N CYS A 149 4.97 19.14 5.98
CA CYS A 149 5.83 17.96 6.04
C CYS A 149 6.30 17.53 4.64
N ALA A 150 5.44 17.62 3.63
CA ALA A 150 5.79 17.30 2.24
C ALA A 150 6.82 18.30 1.70
N TRP A 151 6.57 19.60 1.86
CA TRP A 151 7.51 20.66 1.50
C TRP A 151 8.86 20.49 2.19
N TRP A 152 8.87 20.15 3.48
CA TRP A 152 10.12 19.93 4.22
C TRP A 152 10.95 18.79 3.63
N LYS A 153 10.32 17.66 3.29
CA LYS A 153 10.99 16.53 2.65
C LYS A 153 11.56 16.93 1.29
N ASP A 154 10.80 17.68 0.50
CA ASP A 154 11.25 18.18 -0.79
C ASP A 154 12.43 19.16 -0.64
N PHE A 155 12.42 19.99 0.41
CA PHE A 155 13.52 20.88 0.73
C PHE A 155 14.81 20.12 1.09
N VAL A 156 14.74 19.11 1.96
CA VAL A 156 15.92 18.29 2.33
C VAL A 156 16.50 17.59 1.10
N ARG A 157 15.66 16.95 0.29
CA ARG A 157 16.09 16.28 -0.96
C ARG A 157 16.74 17.25 -1.94
N TRP A 158 16.14 18.43 -2.11
CA TRP A 158 16.66 19.49 -2.97
C TRP A 158 18.04 19.98 -2.51
N VAL A 159 18.27 20.05 -1.19
CA VAL A 159 19.57 20.38 -0.59
C VAL A 159 20.60 19.27 -0.80
N GLU A 160 20.18 18.00 -0.69
CA GLU A 160 21.04 16.82 -0.93
C GLU A 160 21.44 16.65 -2.39
N GLY A 161 20.78 17.37 -3.30
CA GLY A 161 21.07 17.30 -4.73
C GLY A 161 20.42 16.10 -5.42
N GLU A 162 19.51 15.40 -4.72
CA GLU A 162 18.48 14.65 -5.41
C GLU A 162 17.77 15.64 -6.31
N LYS A 163 17.72 15.36 -7.62
CA LYS A 163 16.89 16.14 -8.52
C LYS A 163 15.53 16.18 -7.84
N ALA A 164 14.95 17.37 -7.67
CA ALA A 164 13.54 17.50 -7.37
C ALA A 164 12.81 16.83 -8.53
N GLY A 165 12.73 15.50 -8.50
CA GLY A 165 11.86 14.74 -9.33
C GLY A 165 10.55 15.42 -9.10
N LYS A 166 9.91 15.90 -10.17
CA LYS A 166 8.50 16.21 -10.10
C LYS A 166 7.91 14.93 -9.54
N ARG A 167 7.67 14.87 -8.22
CA ARG A 167 6.74 13.94 -7.65
C ARG A 167 5.50 14.32 -8.42
N ARG A 168 5.21 13.54 -9.46
CA ARG A 168 3.92 13.56 -10.09
C ARG A 168 3.04 13.26 -8.90
N GLU A 169 2.44 14.32 -8.37
CA GLU A 169 1.46 14.23 -7.32
C GLU A 169 0.51 13.18 -7.86
N MET A 170 0.57 11.99 -7.27
CA MET A 170 -0.08 10.85 -7.85
C MET A 170 -1.54 11.23 -7.92
N ASP A 171 -2.13 11.14 -9.11
CA ASP A 171 -3.51 11.55 -9.32
C ASP A 171 -4.36 11.02 -8.16
N PRO A 172 -5.09 11.88 -7.42
CA PRO A 172 -5.92 11.44 -6.30
C PRO A 172 -6.78 10.22 -6.65
N PHE A 173 -7.22 10.13 -7.92
CA PHE A 173 -7.94 8.98 -8.44
C PHE A 173 -7.07 7.71 -8.51
N ALA A 174 -5.85 7.80 -9.05
CA ALA A 174 -4.91 6.67 -9.02
C ALA A 174 -4.61 6.23 -7.59
N LYS A 175 -4.55 7.18 -6.63
CA LYS A 175 -4.38 6.85 -5.20
C LYS A 175 -5.58 6.08 -4.67
N ALA A 176 -6.80 6.57 -4.90
CA ALA A 176 -8.04 5.91 -4.50
C ALA A 176 -8.16 4.50 -5.10
N ARG A 177 -7.79 4.34 -6.38
CA ARG A 177 -7.76 3.05 -7.07
C ARG A 177 -6.75 2.06 -6.47
N LEU A 178 -5.53 2.50 -6.16
CA LEU A 178 -4.55 1.66 -5.45
C LEU A 178 -5.06 1.23 -4.05
N ARG A 179 -5.88 2.06 -3.39
CA ARG A 179 -6.52 1.68 -2.12
C ARG A 179 -7.59 0.60 -2.29
N GLN A 180 -8.04 0.36 -3.51
CA GLN A 180 -9.32 -0.30 -3.81
C GLN A 180 -10.50 0.38 -3.08
N ASP A 181 -10.43 1.70 -2.90
CA ASP A 181 -11.53 2.48 -2.32
C ASP A 181 -12.50 2.86 -3.44
N TYR A 182 -13.47 1.97 -3.67
CA TYR A 182 -14.47 2.10 -4.71
C TYR A 182 -15.26 3.42 -4.57
N HIS A 183 -15.69 3.75 -3.35
CA HIS A 183 -16.52 4.93 -3.10
C HIS A 183 -15.74 6.22 -3.35
N LEU A 184 -14.54 6.35 -2.79
CA LEU A 184 -13.70 7.53 -3.00
C LEU A 184 -13.33 7.69 -4.48
N SER A 185 -13.00 6.59 -5.16
CA SER A 185 -12.67 6.62 -6.60
C SER A 185 -13.86 7.14 -7.41
N ARG A 186 -15.07 6.67 -7.10
CA ARG A 186 -16.31 7.09 -7.76
C ARG A 186 -16.69 8.54 -7.45
N GLU A 187 -16.47 9.00 -6.23
CA GLU A 187 -16.66 10.41 -5.86
C GLU A 187 -15.67 11.32 -6.59
N LEU A 188 -14.39 10.96 -6.63
CA LEU A 188 -13.36 11.71 -7.36
C LEU A 188 -13.71 11.80 -8.86
N ILE A 189 -14.17 10.72 -9.48
CA ILE A 189 -14.65 10.74 -10.88
C ILE A 189 -15.80 11.73 -11.07
N ARG A 190 -16.77 11.78 -10.14
CA ARG A 190 -17.87 12.76 -10.21
C ARG A 190 -17.36 14.19 -10.14
N THR A 191 -16.34 14.46 -9.32
CA THR A 191 -15.75 15.80 -9.20
C THR A 191 -14.94 16.22 -10.44
N PHE A 192 -14.32 15.28 -11.15
CA PHE A 192 -13.62 15.59 -12.42
C PHE A 192 -14.56 16.19 -13.45
N ALA A 193 -15.78 15.65 -13.56
CA ALA A 193 -16.77 16.13 -14.53
C ALA A 193 -17.28 17.54 -14.23
N THR A 194 -17.30 17.97 -12.96
CA THR A 194 -17.92 19.25 -12.55
C THR A 194 -16.93 20.41 -12.52
N ASN A 195 -15.66 20.15 -12.22
CA ASN A 195 -14.77 21.22 -11.76
C ASN A 195 -14.14 22.07 -12.87
N GLY A 196 -14.33 21.74 -14.16
CA GLY A 196 -13.93 22.58 -15.31
C GLY A 196 -12.45 22.99 -15.40
N ASN A 197 -11.65 22.61 -14.41
CA ASN A 197 -10.24 22.91 -14.27
C ASN A 197 -9.44 21.87 -15.08
N GLY A 198 -9.48 22.03 -16.40
CA GLY A 198 -8.30 21.82 -17.24
C GLY A 198 -8.14 20.46 -17.92
N ASP A 199 -7.98 19.37 -17.17
CA ASP A 199 -7.19 18.26 -17.75
C ASP A 199 -7.96 16.96 -18.05
N VAL A 200 -9.06 16.66 -17.35
CA VAL A 200 -9.80 15.40 -17.55
C VAL A 200 -11.07 15.66 -18.34
N SER A 201 -11.11 15.13 -19.57
CA SER A 201 -12.28 15.22 -20.43
C SER A 201 -13.44 14.33 -19.93
N PRO A 202 -14.71 14.68 -20.19
CA PRO A 202 -15.86 13.88 -19.72
C PRO A 202 -15.83 12.44 -20.24
N GLN A 203 -15.32 12.21 -21.45
CA GLN A 203 -15.14 10.86 -21.99
C GLN A 203 -14.10 10.04 -21.20
N GLN A 204 -13.00 10.66 -20.75
CA GLN A 204 -12.01 10.00 -19.91
C GLN A 204 -12.54 9.72 -18.50
N ALA A 205 -13.36 10.60 -17.94
CA ALA A 205 -14.00 10.36 -16.65
C ALA A 205 -14.93 9.13 -16.69
N LEU A 206 -15.73 8.97 -17.75
CA LEU A 206 -16.57 7.78 -17.93
C LEU A 206 -15.75 6.51 -18.21
N LEU A 207 -14.65 6.61 -18.95
CA LEU A 207 -13.73 5.49 -19.14
C LEU A 207 -13.09 5.07 -17.81
N HIS A 208 -12.66 6.02 -16.98
CA HIS A 208 -12.15 5.73 -15.64
C HIS A 208 -13.22 5.11 -14.74
N LEU A 209 -14.49 5.54 -14.85
CA LEU A 209 -15.60 4.88 -14.16
C LEU A 209 -15.73 3.43 -14.61
N ALA A 210 -15.74 3.17 -15.92
CA ALA A 210 -15.81 1.81 -16.45
C ALA A 210 -14.65 0.93 -15.97
N LEU A 211 -13.44 1.49 -15.83
CA LEU A 211 -12.29 0.78 -15.25
C LEU A 211 -12.50 0.44 -13.77
N VAL A 212 -13.00 1.36 -12.95
CA VAL A 212 -13.27 1.08 -11.53
C VAL A 212 -14.34 0.00 -11.37
N GLU A 213 -15.44 0.10 -12.12
CA GLU A 213 -16.50 -0.93 -12.09
C GLU A 213 -15.98 -2.28 -12.60
N TYR A 214 -15.10 -2.30 -13.61
CA TYR A 214 -14.46 -3.53 -14.10
C TYR A 214 -13.59 -4.19 -13.02
N GLU A 215 -12.80 -3.41 -12.29
CA GLU A 215 -11.92 -3.92 -11.23
C GLU A 215 -12.68 -4.45 -10.02
N ASP A 216 -13.85 -3.86 -9.72
CA ASP A 216 -14.74 -4.34 -8.65
C ASP A 216 -15.55 -5.58 -9.08
N GLY A 217 -15.56 -5.91 -10.37
CA GLY A 217 -16.35 -7.03 -10.93
C GLY A 217 -17.78 -6.66 -11.32
N GLY A 218 -18.14 -5.38 -11.27
CA GLY A 218 -19.38 -4.81 -11.79
C GLY A 218 -19.40 -4.74 -13.32
N PHE A 219 -19.35 -5.90 -13.99
CA PHE A 219 -19.19 -5.98 -15.44
C PHE A 219 -20.36 -5.36 -16.24
N ALA A 220 -21.58 -5.38 -15.68
CA ALA A 220 -22.75 -4.80 -16.33
C ALA A 220 -22.69 -3.26 -16.30
N GLU A 221 -22.36 -2.70 -15.14
CA GLU A 221 -22.16 -1.27 -14.91
C GLU A 221 -20.99 -0.75 -15.72
N ALA A 222 -19.87 -1.49 -15.74
CA ALA A 222 -18.70 -1.17 -16.55
C ALA A 222 -19.06 -1.09 -18.05
N ARG A 223 -19.86 -2.03 -18.56
CA ARG A 223 -20.30 -2.02 -19.96
C ARG A 223 -21.18 -0.80 -20.28
N MET A 224 -22.13 -0.46 -19.41
CA MET A 224 -22.97 0.73 -19.59
C MET A 224 -22.13 2.01 -19.61
N ALA A 225 -21.21 2.18 -18.66
CA ALA A 225 -20.32 3.33 -18.60
C ALA A 225 -19.41 3.41 -19.84
N LEU A 226 -18.93 2.27 -20.32
CA LEU A 226 -18.06 2.17 -21.50
C LEU A 226 -18.79 2.50 -22.81
N GLU A 227 -20.06 2.08 -22.95
CA GLU A 227 -20.89 2.42 -24.11
C GLU A 227 -21.13 3.93 -24.19
N GLU A 228 -21.42 4.57 -23.07
CA GLU A 228 -21.56 6.03 -22.98
C GLU A 228 -20.23 6.74 -23.26
N ALA A 229 -19.12 6.27 -22.68
CA ALA A 229 -17.78 6.80 -22.95
C ALA A 229 -17.44 6.73 -24.45
N THR A 230 -17.74 5.59 -25.08
CA THR A 230 -17.55 5.37 -26.52
C THR A 230 -18.43 6.31 -27.36
N HIS A 231 -19.68 6.52 -26.94
CA HIS A 231 -20.58 7.45 -27.61
C HIS A 231 -20.03 8.88 -27.57
N ILE A 232 -19.64 9.38 -26.41
CA ILE A 232 -19.07 10.72 -26.24
C ILE A 232 -17.72 10.84 -26.96
N ALA A 233 -16.84 9.84 -26.89
CA ALA A 233 -15.57 9.88 -27.61
C ALA A 233 -15.76 9.93 -29.13
N ARG A 234 -16.80 9.28 -29.68
CA ARG A 234 -17.18 9.39 -31.10
C ARG A 234 -17.71 10.77 -31.46
N THR A 235 -18.53 11.39 -30.61
CA THR A 235 -19.07 12.74 -30.88
C THR A 235 -17.99 13.81 -30.80
N VAL A 236 -17.03 13.66 -29.89
CA VAL A 236 -15.85 14.55 -29.76
C VAL A 236 -14.79 14.25 -30.82
N GLY A 237 -14.74 13.02 -31.34
CA GLY A 237 -13.73 12.58 -32.30
C GLY A 237 -12.38 12.21 -31.65
N ASP A 238 -12.39 11.83 -30.38
CA ASP A 238 -11.20 11.45 -29.61
C ASP A 238 -10.78 10.01 -29.90
N LYS A 239 -9.85 9.85 -30.86
CA LYS A 239 -9.38 8.53 -31.30
C LYS A 239 -8.61 7.77 -30.22
N ALA A 240 -7.92 8.47 -29.32
CA ALA A 240 -7.12 7.82 -28.28
C ALA A 240 -8.05 7.18 -27.24
N CYS A 241 -9.04 7.94 -26.76
CA CYS A 241 -10.08 7.42 -25.86
C CYS A 241 -10.86 6.28 -26.52
N LEU A 242 -11.14 6.33 -27.83
CA LEU A 242 -11.82 5.23 -28.52
C LEU A 242 -10.99 3.94 -28.55
N ALA A 243 -9.67 4.05 -28.76
CA ALA A 243 -8.78 2.89 -28.73
C ALA A 243 -8.74 2.24 -27.33
N GLU A 244 -8.68 3.06 -26.27
CA GLU A 244 -8.77 2.58 -24.89
C GLU A 244 -10.14 1.97 -24.58
N CYS A 245 -11.23 2.56 -25.09
CA CYS A 245 -12.56 1.98 -24.93
C CYS A 245 -12.68 0.62 -25.64
N THR A 246 -12.09 0.46 -26.83
CA THR A 246 -12.07 -0.82 -27.55
C THR A 246 -11.24 -1.87 -26.82
N SER A 247 -10.10 -1.47 -26.26
CA SER A 247 -9.27 -2.31 -25.39
C SER A 247 -10.04 -2.80 -24.16
N LEU A 248 -10.70 -1.91 -23.43
CA LEU A 248 -11.47 -2.31 -22.25
C LEU A 248 -12.67 -3.19 -22.62
N ARG A 249 -13.29 -2.94 -23.78
CA ARG A 249 -14.40 -3.76 -24.27
C ARG A 249 -14.00 -5.20 -24.52
N THR A 250 -12.86 -5.45 -25.19
CA THR A 250 -12.38 -6.82 -25.44
C THR A 250 -12.09 -7.55 -24.12
N ARG A 251 -11.55 -6.83 -23.12
CA ARG A 251 -11.32 -7.36 -21.77
C ARG A 251 -12.62 -7.71 -21.04
N LEU A 252 -13.63 -6.85 -21.13
CA LEU A 252 -14.97 -7.10 -20.56
C LEU A 252 -15.67 -8.28 -21.21
N ASP A 253 -15.63 -8.38 -22.54
CA ASP A 253 -16.26 -9.46 -23.28
C ASP A 253 -15.60 -10.81 -22.99
N ALA A 254 -14.30 -10.82 -22.69
CA ALA A 254 -13.58 -12.01 -22.26
C ALA A 254 -13.83 -12.39 -20.78
N ALA A 255 -14.00 -11.41 -19.89
CA ALA A 255 -14.23 -11.65 -18.46
C ALA A 255 -15.68 -12.06 -18.15
N SER A 256 -16.63 -11.67 -19.00
CA SER A 256 -18.05 -11.97 -18.82
C SER A 256 -18.30 -13.48 -18.91
N PRO A 257 -18.97 -14.11 -17.93
CA PRO A 257 -19.22 -15.55 -17.94
C PRO A 257 -20.09 -15.96 -19.15
N PRO A 258 -19.86 -17.15 -19.75
CA PRO A 258 -20.54 -17.62 -20.96
C PRO A 258 -22.04 -17.92 -20.80
N ASN A 259 -22.62 -17.71 -19.61
CA ASN A 259 -24.03 -17.99 -19.33
C ASN A 259 -25.00 -16.90 -19.80
N ALA A 260 -24.52 -15.79 -20.35
CA ALA A 260 -25.38 -14.88 -21.10
C ALA A 260 -25.67 -15.49 -22.49
N PRO A 261 -26.93 -15.55 -22.95
CA PRO A 261 -27.29 -16.24 -24.19
C PRO A 261 -26.53 -15.64 -25.39
N ALA A 262 -25.53 -16.38 -25.87
CA ALA A 262 -24.58 -16.01 -26.92
C ALA A 262 -25.19 -15.91 -28.34
N ALA A 263 -26.52 -15.84 -28.47
CA ALA A 263 -27.22 -16.03 -29.74
C ALA A 263 -27.12 -14.84 -30.71
N ASP A 264 -26.88 -13.61 -30.23
CA ASP A 264 -26.89 -12.41 -31.10
C ASP A 264 -25.51 -11.74 -31.28
N SER A 265 -24.43 -12.23 -30.66
CA SER A 265 -23.13 -11.52 -30.65
C SER A 265 -22.03 -12.14 -31.53
N GLN A 266 -22.24 -13.32 -32.11
CA GLN A 266 -21.24 -13.95 -32.99
C GLN A 266 -21.24 -13.40 -34.42
N ALA A 267 -22.34 -12.78 -34.87
CA ALA A 267 -22.44 -12.25 -36.24
C ALA A 267 -21.65 -10.94 -36.46
N THR A 268 -21.31 -10.20 -35.40
CA THR A 268 -20.57 -8.93 -35.48
C THR A 268 -19.06 -9.08 -35.22
N ALA A 269 -18.60 -10.23 -34.73
CA ALA A 269 -17.20 -10.48 -34.40
C ALA A 269 -16.29 -10.65 -35.64
N SER A 270 -16.84 -11.08 -36.79
CA SER A 270 -16.05 -11.24 -38.03
C SER A 270 -15.81 -9.93 -38.78
N GLU A 271 -16.64 -8.89 -38.62
CA GLU A 271 -16.45 -7.59 -39.27
C GLU A 271 -15.64 -6.59 -38.41
N ALA A 272 -15.58 -6.79 -37.08
CA ALA A 272 -14.78 -5.95 -36.19
C ALA A 272 -13.27 -6.26 -36.23
N ASN A 273 -12.88 -7.41 -36.79
CA ASN A 273 -11.49 -7.90 -36.77
C ASN A 273 -10.57 -7.20 -37.79
N GLU A 274 -11.12 -6.44 -38.74
CA GLU A 274 -10.33 -5.72 -39.76
C GLU A 274 -9.99 -4.27 -39.39
N LEU A 275 -10.54 -3.74 -38.29
CA LEU A 275 -10.35 -2.35 -37.83
C LEU A 275 -9.52 -2.23 -36.55
N ALA A 276 -9.10 -3.36 -35.97
CA ALA A 276 -8.35 -3.36 -34.73
C ALA A 276 -6.89 -2.97 -34.99
N THR A 277 -6.59 -1.68 -34.83
CA THR A 277 -5.22 -1.25 -34.51
C THR A 277 -4.91 -1.79 -33.11
N ASP A 278 -4.54 -3.06 -33.03
CA ASP A 278 -4.29 -3.72 -31.76
C ASP A 278 -3.15 -2.99 -31.06
N SER A 279 -3.50 -2.32 -29.96
CA SER A 279 -2.52 -1.72 -29.07
C SER A 279 -1.52 -2.82 -28.70
N PRO A 280 -0.21 -2.53 -28.70
CA PRO A 280 0.79 -3.55 -28.38
C PRO A 280 0.60 -4.11 -26.95
N HIS A 281 -0.04 -3.35 -26.06
CA HIS A 281 -0.48 -3.81 -24.73
C HIS A 281 -1.64 -4.81 -24.77
N ASP A 282 -2.58 -4.66 -25.70
CA ASP A 282 -3.73 -5.56 -25.83
C ASP A 282 -3.32 -6.91 -26.39
N LEU A 283 -2.34 -6.92 -27.31
CA LEU A 283 -1.74 -8.17 -27.79
C LEU A 283 -1.06 -8.94 -26.65
N LEU A 284 -0.34 -8.25 -25.76
CA LEU A 284 0.28 -8.88 -24.58
C LEU A 284 -0.75 -9.45 -23.62
N TRP A 285 -1.81 -8.70 -23.35
CA TRP A 285 -2.92 -9.18 -22.53
C TRP A 285 -3.62 -10.39 -23.17
N GLU A 286 -3.83 -10.38 -24.48
CA GLU A 286 -4.45 -11.48 -25.22
C GLU A 286 -3.59 -12.74 -25.20
N ILE A 287 -2.27 -12.61 -25.34
CA ILE A 287 -1.32 -13.73 -25.21
C ILE A 287 -1.45 -14.36 -23.83
N GLU A 288 -1.43 -13.56 -22.77
CA GLU A 288 -1.52 -14.06 -21.40
C GLU A 288 -2.88 -14.72 -21.12
N ARG A 289 -3.96 -14.16 -21.65
CA ARG A 289 -5.30 -14.76 -21.54
C ARG A 289 -5.40 -16.10 -22.25
N ARG A 290 -4.94 -16.18 -23.51
CA ARG A 290 -4.95 -17.42 -24.31
C ARG A 290 -4.07 -18.49 -23.69
N ARG A 291 -2.93 -18.08 -23.16
CA ARG A 291 -2.03 -18.91 -22.35
C ARG A 291 -2.76 -19.53 -21.16
N GLN A 292 -3.45 -18.72 -20.36
CA GLN A 292 -4.26 -19.20 -19.23
C GLN A 292 -5.42 -20.11 -19.65
N THR A 293 -5.97 -19.92 -20.85
CA THR A 293 -7.03 -20.75 -21.42
C THR A 293 -6.49 -22.12 -21.90
N GLY A 294 -5.18 -22.25 -22.08
CA GLY A 294 -4.53 -23.47 -22.56
C GLY A 294 -4.46 -23.57 -24.09
N ASP A 295 -4.47 -22.45 -24.80
CA ASP A 295 -4.26 -22.43 -26.25
C ASP A 295 -2.86 -22.95 -26.62
N PRO A 296 -2.69 -23.56 -27.81
CA PRO A 296 -1.40 -24.12 -28.22
C PRO A 296 -0.33 -23.04 -28.34
N ILE A 297 0.80 -23.27 -27.68
CA ILE A 297 1.95 -22.35 -27.58
C ILE A 297 2.43 -21.85 -28.95
N ASP A 298 2.39 -22.71 -29.98
CA ASP A 298 2.81 -22.37 -31.34
C ASP A 298 2.05 -21.17 -31.93
N THR A 299 0.82 -20.92 -31.47
CA THR A 299 -0.01 -19.79 -31.91
C THR A 299 0.30 -18.50 -31.15
N LEU A 300 0.93 -18.59 -29.97
CA LEU A 300 1.19 -17.46 -29.08
C LEU A 300 2.48 -16.73 -29.41
N PHE A 301 3.53 -17.45 -29.86
CA PHE A 301 4.79 -16.81 -30.26
C PHE A 301 4.64 -15.81 -31.42
N PRO A 302 3.92 -16.12 -32.52
CA PRO A 302 3.67 -15.14 -33.57
C PRO A 302 3.01 -13.87 -33.05
N LEU A 303 2.07 -13.99 -32.11
CA LEU A 303 1.43 -12.83 -31.47
C LEU A 303 2.45 -12.02 -30.64
N LEU A 304 3.33 -12.69 -29.89
CA LEU A 304 4.37 -12.03 -29.10
C LEU A 304 5.36 -11.22 -29.97
N TYR A 305 5.75 -11.77 -31.13
CA TYR A 305 6.60 -11.03 -32.07
C TYR A 305 5.83 -9.93 -32.81
N THR A 306 4.53 -10.14 -33.07
CA THR A 306 3.66 -9.12 -33.65
C THR A 306 3.49 -7.93 -32.70
N SER A 307 3.35 -8.17 -31.39
CA SER A 307 3.27 -7.10 -30.39
C SER A 307 4.57 -6.30 -30.34
N GLN A 308 5.72 -6.98 -30.42
CA GLN A 308 7.03 -6.32 -30.49
C GLN A 308 7.19 -5.49 -31.77
N ALA A 309 6.80 -6.03 -32.92
CA ALA A 309 6.85 -5.30 -34.19
C ALA A 309 5.92 -4.07 -34.19
N SER A 310 4.72 -4.20 -33.60
CA SER A 310 3.76 -3.10 -33.41
C SER A 310 4.36 -2.01 -32.51
N TYR A 311 4.96 -2.39 -31.38
CA TYR A 311 5.62 -1.46 -30.46
C TYR A 311 6.84 -0.77 -31.10
N GLN A 312 7.68 -1.51 -31.84
CA GLN A 312 8.80 -0.92 -32.57
C GLN A 312 8.32 0.06 -33.65
N SER A 313 7.21 -0.24 -34.32
CA SER A 313 6.60 0.67 -35.30
C SER A 313 6.03 1.92 -34.63
N TYR A 314 5.59 1.81 -33.37
CA TYR A 314 5.15 2.95 -32.57
C TYR A 314 6.32 3.84 -32.14
N LEU A 315 7.43 3.26 -31.68
CA LEU A 315 8.63 4.00 -31.29
C LEU A 315 9.38 4.61 -32.49
N PHE A 316 9.44 3.85 -33.58
CA PHE A 316 10.14 4.20 -34.81
C PHE A 316 9.16 4.19 -35.97
N PRO A 317 8.26 5.20 -36.07
CA PRO A 317 7.33 5.28 -37.17
C PRO A 317 8.10 5.27 -38.50
N PRO A 318 7.67 4.46 -39.49
CA PRO A 318 8.37 4.37 -40.76
C PRO A 318 8.51 5.76 -41.36
N ILE A 319 9.75 6.12 -41.74
CA ILE A 319 10.04 7.41 -42.35
C ILE A 319 9.15 7.52 -43.60
N PRO A 320 8.33 8.56 -43.73
CA PRO A 320 7.47 8.71 -44.91
C PRO A 320 8.35 8.67 -46.17
N PRO A 321 7.86 8.05 -47.27
CA PRO A 321 8.63 7.96 -48.50
C PRO A 321 9.06 9.37 -48.94
N PRO A 322 10.27 9.52 -49.51
CA PRO A 322 10.77 10.83 -49.91
C PRO A 322 9.75 11.51 -50.83
N PRO A 323 9.41 12.79 -50.60
CA PRO A 323 8.36 13.46 -51.36
C PRO A 323 8.68 13.41 -52.85
N THR A 324 7.77 12.86 -53.63
CA THR A 324 7.88 12.78 -55.09
C THR A 324 7.78 14.18 -55.69
N THR A 325 8.93 14.82 -55.92
CA THR A 325 9.15 16.04 -56.74
C THR A 325 8.25 17.25 -56.47
N ARG A 326 8.84 18.29 -55.83
CA ARG A 326 8.36 19.69 -55.63
C ARG A 326 7.66 20.07 -54.32
N GLN A 327 7.71 19.29 -53.25
CA GLN A 327 7.40 19.85 -51.93
C GLN A 327 8.57 20.65 -51.36
N PRO A 328 8.34 21.85 -50.78
CA PRO A 328 9.38 22.68 -50.19
C PRO A 328 10.08 21.95 -49.02
N GLN A 329 11.41 22.07 -48.93
CA GLN A 329 12.23 21.44 -47.88
C GLN A 329 11.72 21.71 -46.45
N ASP A 330 11.06 22.85 -46.24
CA ASP A 330 10.49 23.26 -44.94
C ASP A 330 9.32 22.37 -44.48
N GLU A 331 8.57 21.75 -45.40
CA GLU A 331 7.50 20.82 -45.04
C GLU A 331 8.05 19.47 -44.61
N ALA A 332 9.10 18.98 -45.28
CA ALA A 332 9.77 17.74 -44.92
C ALA A 332 10.46 17.83 -43.54
N GLU A 333 11.03 18.99 -43.17
CA GLU A 333 11.57 19.20 -41.84
C GLU A 333 10.49 19.29 -40.76
N LYS A 334 9.34 19.92 -41.05
CA LYS A 334 8.19 19.94 -40.13
C LYS A 334 7.61 18.55 -39.92
N GLU A 335 7.51 17.73 -40.97
CA GLU A 335 7.07 16.35 -40.86
C GLU A 335 8.06 15.48 -40.08
N LYS A 336 9.37 15.65 -40.28
CA LYS A 336 10.39 14.98 -39.46
C LYS A 336 10.31 15.38 -37.99
N LYS A 337 10.19 16.68 -37.69
CA LYS A 337 10.01 17.15 -36.30
C LYS A 337 8.70 16.67 -35.70
N LYS A 338 7.63 16.57 -36.50
CA LYS A 338 6.34 16.03 -36.07
C LYS A 338 6.42 14.52 -35.82
N ALA A 339 7.07 13.75 -36.68
CA ALA A 339 7.31 12.33 -36.51
C ALA A 339 8.22 12.05 -35.31
N GLN A 340 9.26 12.85 -35.10
CA GLN A 340 10.16 12.75 -33.95
C GLN A 340 9.47 13.19 -32.65
N LYS A 341 8.52 14.13 -32.70
CA LYS A 341 7.66 14.49 -31.57
C LYS A 341 6.56 13.45 -31.31
N LEU A 342 6.19 12.67 -32.32
CA LEU A 342 5.25 11.55 -32.21
C LEU A 342 5.93 10.25 -31.75
N ALA A 343 7.24 10.10 -31.97
CA ALA A 343 8.01 8.99 -31.43
C ALA A 343 7.88 9.03 -29.91
N GLY A 344 7.10 8.08 -29.36
CA GLY A 344 6.85 7.98 -27.94
C GLY A 344 8.16 7.77 -27.18
N GLU A 345 8.20 8.23 -25.93
CA GLU A 345 9.24 7.77 -25.01
C GLU A 345 9.08 6.25 -24.83
N PRO A 346 10.19 5.50 -24.70
CA PRO A 346 10.12 4.07 -24.41
C PRO A 346 9.28 3.83 -23.16
N ASP A 347 8.23 3.03 -23.32
CA ASP A 347 7.30 2.63 -22.28
C ASP A 347 7.88 1.43 -21.52
N SER A 348 8.46 1.72 -20.35
CA SER A 348 9.03 0.71 -19.44
C SER A 348 7.99 -0.35 -19.04
N ASP A 349 6.72 0.03 -18.91
CA ASP A 349 5.64 -0.89 -18.51
C ASP A 349 5.38 -1.93 -19.62
N TRP A 350 5.47 -1.50 -20.89
CA TRP A 350 5.35 -2.42 -22.02
C TRP A 350 6.52 -3.40 -22.11
N GLU A 351 7.76 -2.94 -21.97
CA GLU A 351 8.96 -3.81 -22.04
C GLU A 351 8.95 -4.86 -20.91
N THR A 352 8.57 -4.42 -19.70
CA THR A 352 8.34 -5.30 -18.54
C THR A 352 7.27 -6.34 -18.86
N GLY A 353 6.13 -5.91 -19.40
CA GLY A 353 5.02 -6.79 -19.77
C GLY A 353 5.38 -7.79 -20.85
N TRP A 354 6.14 -7.38 -21.86
CA TRP A 354 6.61 -8.24 -22.95
C TRP A 354 7.52 -9.35 -22.44
N HIS A 355 8.52 -8.99 -21.62
CA HIS A 355 9.42 -9.97 -21.00
C HIS A 355 8.69 -10.90 -20.04
N ALA A 356 7.72 -10.38 -19.27
CA ALA A 356 6.89 -11.19 -18.41
C ALA A 356 6.05 -12.20 -19.22
N ALA A 357 5.43 -11.81 -20.33
CA ALA A 357 4.67 -12.72 -21.20
C ALA A 357 5.58 -13.76 -21.85
N ALA A 358 6.74 -13.33 -22.40
CA ALA A 358 7.73 -14.22 -23.01
C ALA A 358 8.21 -15.30 -22.03
N ALA A 359 8.52 -14.92 -20.79
CA ALA A 359 8.89 -15.86 -19.75
C ALA A 359 7.82 -16.93 -19.50
N GLY A 360 6.53 -16.57 -19.60
CA GLY A 360 5.42 -17.50 -19.35
C GLY A 360 5.31 -18.55 -20.45
N LEU A 361 5.52 -18.13 -21.70
CA LEU A 361 5.54 -19.04 -22.84
C LEU A 361 6.74 -20.00 -22.78
N TRP A 362 7.93 -19.52 -22.42
CA TRP A 362 9.12 -20.38 -22.29
C TRP A 362 8.99 -21.39 -21.15
N GLU A 363 8.37 -21.00 -20.03
CA GLU A 363 8.07 -21.89 -18.90
C GLU A 363 7.12 -23.02 -19.34
N GLU A 364 6.07 -22.72 -20.11
CA GLU A 364 5.14 -23.73 -20.61
C GLU A 364 5.74 -24.68 -21.65
N MET A 365 6.73 -24.21 -22.42
CA MET A 365 7.55 -25.08 -23.27
C MET A 365 8.50 -25.98 -22.47
N GLY A 366 8.69 -25.72 -21.17
CA GLY A 366 9.65 -26.41 -20.30
C GLY A 366 11.10 -25.96 -20.48
N ILE A 367 11.34 -24.76 -21.04
CA ILE A 367 12.68 -24.18 -21.20
C ILE A 367 12.94 -23.18 -20.07
N ASP A 368 13.20 -23.72 -18.88
CA ASP A 368 13.33 -22.95 -17.63
C ASP A 368 14.42 -21.86 -17.70
N SER A 369 15.54 -22.11 -18.39
CA SER A 369 16.65 -21.14 -18.47
C SER A 369 16.29 -19.85 -19.22
N LEU A 370 15.45 -19.97 -20.27
CA LEU A 370 14.98 -18.80 -21.01
C LEU A 370 13.88 -18.07 -20.25
N ALA A 371 13.01 -18.82 -19.55
CA ALA A 371 12.03 -18.22 -18.65
C ALA A 371 12.74 -17.39 -17.56
N GLU A 372 13.76 -17.95 -16.89
CA GLU A 372 14.55 -17.24 -15.88
C GLU A 372 15.23 -15.97 -16.42
N LEU A 373 15.82 -16.04 -17.62
CA LEU A 373 16.41 -14.87 -18.26
C LEU A 373 15.36 -13.78 -18.47
N HIS A 374 14.20 -14.11 -19.06
CA HIS A 374 13.17 -13.13 -19.34
C HIS A 374 12.49 -12.59 -18.07
N GLU A 375 12.35 -13.39 -17.02
CA GLU A 375 11.90 -12.90 -15.71
C GLU A 375 12.90 -11.92 -15.09
N SER A 376 14.20 -12.21 -15.21
CA SER A 376 15.24 -11.28 -14.71
C SER A 376 15.23 -9.96 -15.46
N LEU A 377 15.10 -10.00 -16.80
CA LEU A 377 14.95 -8.80 -17.62
C LEU A 377 13.68 -8.03 -17.27
N ALA A 378 12.55 -8.72 -17.10
CA ALA A 378 11.31 -8.08 -16.67
C ALA A 378 11.51 -7.32 -15.36
N LEU A 379 12.16 -7.92 -14.35
CA LEU A 379 12.43 -7.25 -13.08
C LEU A 379 13.42 -6.08 -13.20
N GLU A 380 14.36 -6.12 -14.14
CA GLU A 380 15.31 -5.03 -14.42
C GLU A 380 14.64 -3.82 -15.09
N PHE A 381 13.64 -4.04 -15.95
CA PHE A 381 12.89 -2.99 -16.64
C PHE A 381 11.74 -2.38 -15.81
N ILE A 382 11.48 -2.86 -14.59
CA ILE A 382 10.50 -2.24 -13.70
C ILE A 382 11.00 -0.84 -13.30
N ASP A 383 10.21 0.19 -13.61
CA ASP A 383 10.49 1.54 -13.14
C ASP A 383 10.43 1.57 -11.60
N LEU A 384 11.55 1.89 -10.97
CA LEU A 384 11.66 2.02 -9.52
C LEU A 384 10.75 3.12 -8.97
N LEU A 385 10.39 4.11 -9.78
CA LEU A 385 9.51 5.21 -9.36
C LEU A 385 8.03 4.86 -9.47
N LYS A 386 7.67 3.89 -10.33
CA LYS A 386 6.29 3.47 -10.55
C LYS A 386 6.25 1.95 -10.78
N PRO A 387 6.51 1.15 -9.73
CA PRO A 387 6.53 -0.30 -9.88
C PRO A 387 5.14 -0.82 -10.28
N SER A 388 5.06 -1.46 -11.45
CA SER A 388 3.88 -2.22 -11.88
C SER A 388 3.78 -3.53 -11.09
N TRP A 389 3.19 -3.46 -9.90
CA TRP A 389 3.11 -4.60 -8.98
C TRP A 389 2.40 -5.81 -9.57
N ASP A 390 1.37 -5.63 -10.40
CA ASP A 390 0.71 -6.74 -11.11
C ASP A 390 1.71 -7.60 -11.91
N ILE A 391 2.58 -6.96 -12.71
CA ILE A 391 3.57 -7.68 -13.54
C ILE A 391 4.65 -8.29 -12.66
N LYS A 392 5.14 -7.52 -11.66
CA LYS A 392 6.14 -7.99 -10.70
C LYS A 392 5.66 -9.23 -9.94
N LEU A 393 4.43 -9.21 -9.42
CA LEU A 393 3.84 -10.35 -8.70
C LEU A 393 3.61 -11.53 -9.63
N SER A 394 3.21 -11.32 -10.89
CA SER A 394 3.10 -12.39 -11.89
C SER A 394 4.46 -13.07 -12.17
N VAL A 395 5.54 -12.31 -12.25
CA VAL A 395 6.90 -12.85 -12.40
C VAL A 395 7.34 -13.61 -11.14
N LEU A 396 7.18 -13.00 -9.96
CA LEU A 396 7.52 -13.63 -8.68
C LEU A 396 6.68 -14.90 -8.41
N SER A 397 5.43 -14.92 -8.85
CA SER A 397 4.53 -16.09 -8.78
C SER A 397 5.13 -17.30 -9.48
N ARG A 398 5.64 -17.09 -10.71
CA ARG A 398 6.23 -18.15 -11.52
C ARG A 398 7.55 -18.64 -10.95
N GLN A 399 8.41 -17.71 -10.54
CA GLN A 399 9.64 -18.03 -9.82
C GLN A 399 9.38 -18.85 -8.56
N ALA A 400 8.42 -18.43 -7.74
CA ALA A 400 8.06 -19.14 -6.52
C ALA A 400 7.46 -20.52 -6.80
N ARG A 401 6.59 -20.64 -7.82
CA ARG A 401 6.03 -21.93 -8.26
C ARG A 401 7.10 -22.88 -8.78
N ARG A 402 8.03 -22.41 -9.62
CA ARG A 402 9.15 -23.21 -10.13
C ARG A 402 10.09 -23.66 -9.00
N LEU A 403 10.44 -22.77 -8.08
CA LEU A 403 11.23 -23.14 -6.90
C LEU A 403 10.49 -24.12 -5.98
N SER A 404 9.19 -23.93 -5.78
CA SER A 404 8.32 -24.88 -5.05
C SER A 404 8.28 -26.24 -5.76
N SER A 405 8.21 -26.26 -7.10
CA SER A 405 8.18 -27.51 -7.88
C SER A 405 9.47 -28.31 -7.77
N GLN A 406 10.61 -27.63 -7.58
CA GLN A 406 11.93 -28.21 -7.31
C GLN A 406 12.17 -28.59 -5.83
N ASN A 407 11.13 -28.57 -4.98
CA ASN A 407 11.23 -28.77 -3.52
C ASN A 407 12.10 -27.72 -2.79
N ARG A 408 12.34 -26.56 -3.40
CA ARG A 408 13.10 -25.43 -2.81
C ARG A 408 12.16 -24.42 -2.14
N HIS A 409 11.23 -24.90 -1.33
CA HIS A 409 10.15 -24.08 -0.74
C HIS A 409 10.66 -22.93 0.14
N ALA A 410 11.73 -23.14 0.90
CA ALA A 410 12.33 -22.09 1.73
C ALA A 410 12.84 -20.91 0.87
N VAL A 411 13.42 -21.20 -0.30
CA VAL A 411 13.91 -20.18 -1.24
C VAL A 411 12.74 -19.47 -1.91
N ALA A 412 11.70 -20.20 -2.30
CA ALA A 412 10.47 -19.62 -2.86
C ALA A 412 9.82 -18.64 -1.89
N LEU A 413 9.71 -19.01 -0.61
CA LEU A 413 9.15 -18.15 0.42
C LEU A 413 10.05 -16.93 0.70
N GLN A 414 11.36 -17.13 0.79
CA GLN A 414 12.30 -16.02 0.95
C GLN A 414 12.20 -15.01 -0.21
N LEU A 415 12.06 -15.50 -1.44
CA LEU A 415 11.86 -14.66 -2.62
C LEU A 415 10.58 -13.80 -2.51
N LEU A 416 9.46 -14.39 -2.11
CA LEU A 416 8.20 -13.66 -1.90
C LEU A 416 8.28 -12.66 -0.74
N LEU A 417 8.98 -13.00 0.36
CA LEU A 417 9.10 -12.11 1.52
C LEU A 417 10.09 -10.96 1.27
N THR A 418 11.21 -11.22 0.59
CA THR A 418 12.22 -10.19 0.26
C THR A 418 11.73 -9.18 -0.77
N ALA A 419 10.72 -9.54 -1.57
CA ALA A 419 10.07 -8.61 -2.47
C ALA A 419 9.31 -7.49 -1.72
N VAL A 420 8.90 -7.72 -0.46
CA VAL A 420 8.00 -6.85 0.32
C VAL A 420 8.61 -6.46 1.68
N ASP A 421 9.90 -6.72 1.90
CA ASP A 421 10.59 -6.59 3.19
C ASP A 421 10.66 -5.14 3.71
N THR A 422 10.97 -4.20 2.82
CA THR A 422 11.26 -2.80 3.13
C THR A 422 10.08 -1.91 2.76
N ARG A 423 9.98 -0.75 3.42
CA ARG A 423 8.90 0.21 3.15
C ARG A 423 8.95 0.74 1.71
N GLU A 424 10.14 1.01 1.20
CA GLU A 424 10.34 1.48 -0.19
C GLU A 424 9.86 0.42 -1.19
N LYS A 425 10.17 -0.86 -0.94
CA LYS A 425 9.61 -1.97 -1.72
C LYS A 425 8.14 -2.25 -1.46
N ARG A 426 7.43 -1.48 -0.63
CA ARG A 426 5.97 -1.54 -0.50
C ARG A 426 5.29 -0.33 -1.10
N GLU A 427 6.06 0.69 -1.49
CA GLU A 427 5.51 1.91 -2.08
C GLU A 427 4.84 1.55 -3.42
N GLY A 428 3.60 2.01 -3.59
CA GLY A 428 2.78 1.71 -4.76
C GLY A 428 2.11 0.33 -4.76
N MET A 429 2.33 -0.53 -3.76
CA MET A 429 1.62 -1.81 -3.67
C MET A 429 0.18 -1.55 -3.21
N GLY A 430 -0.80 -1.84 -4.08
CA GLY A 430 -2.22 -1.70 -3.75
C GLY A 430 -2.76 -2.90 -2.96
N MET A 431 -4.01 -2.80 -2.51
CA MET A 431 -4.64 -3.87 -1.72
C MET A 431 -4.94 -5.13 -2.54
N LYS A 432 -5.13 -4.98 -3.86
CA LYS A 432 -5.28 -6.11 -4.78
C LYS A 432 -4.01 -6.95 -4.80
N GLU A 433 -2.88 -6.28 -4.96
CA GLU A 433 -1.56 -6.86 -5.08
C GLU A 433 -1.13 -7.49 -3.76
N VAL A 434 -1.50 -6.90 -2.62
CA VAL A 434 -1.31 -7.54 -1.30
C VAL A 434 -2.09 -8.84 -1.19
N ARG A 435 -3.32 -8.88 -1.70
CA ARG A 435 -4.14 -10.09 -1.68
C ARG A 435 -3.54 -11.19 -2.55
N GLU A 436 -3.12 -10.84 -3.76
CA GLU A 436 -2.44 -11.76 -4.68
C GLU A 436 -1.13 -12.27 -4.07
N TRP A 437 -0.31 -11.37 -3.52
CA TRP A 437 0.92 -11.75 -2.81
C TRP A 437 0.66 -12.71 -1.65
N ARG A 438 -0.33 -12.42 -0.83
CA ARG A 438 -0.74 -13.27 0.29
C ARG A 438 -1.16 -14.65 -0.21
N GLU A 439 -1.96 -14.71 -1.27
CA GLU A 439 -2.40 -15.96 -1.88
C GLU A 439 -1.21 -16.79 -2.39
N MET A 440 -0.22 -16.15 -3.00
CA MET A 440 1.01 -16.81 -3.44
C MET A 440 1.79 -17.42 -2.28
N VAL A 441 1.98 -16.68 -1.17
CA VAL A 441 2.68 -17.18 0.02
C VAL A 441 2.01 -18.44 0.56
N TRP A 442 0.69 -18.41 0.72
CA TRP A 442 -0.05 -19.55 1.24
C TRP A 442 -0.16 -20.71 0.24
N THR A 443 -0.13 -20.44 -1.06
CA THR A 443 -0.07 -21.49 -2.09
C THR A 443 1.24 -22.25 -2.03
N VAL A 444 2.38 -21.55 -1.87
CA VAL A 444 3.70 -22.17 -1.71
C VAL A 444 3.76 -23.05 -0.45
N GLU A 445 3.20 -22.58 0.67
CA GLU A 445 3.12 -23.37 1.90
C GLU A 445 2.18 -24.56 1.78
N ARG A 446 1.03 -24.41 1.12
CA ARG A 446 0.10 -25.52 0.84
C ARG A 446 0.78 -26.60 0.02
N ASP A 447 1.54 -26.22 -1.01
CA ASP A 447 2.27 -27.16 -1.87
C ASP A 447 3.36 -27.90 -1.09
N TRP A 448 4.08 -27.19 -0.21
CA TRP A 448 5.06 -27.80 0.70
C TRP A 448 4.40 -28.80 1.66
N ALA A 449 3.30 -28.42 2.30
CA ALA A 449 2.55 -29.26 3.22
C ALA A 449 2.03 -30.54 2.54
N ARG A 450 1.46 -30.39 1.34
CA ARG A 450 0.99 -31.51 0.51
C ARG A 450 2.10 -32.49 0.18
N ARG A 451 3.26 -32.00 -0.28
CA ARG A 451 4.42 -32.85 -0.62
C ARG A 451 5.04 -33.52 0.61
N SER A 452 4.99 -32.85 1.75
CA SER A 452 5.46 -33.38 3.03
C SER A 452 4.48 -34.39 3.66
N GLY A 453 3.30 -34.60 3.06
CA GLY A 453 2.26 -35.50 3.59
C GLY A 453 1.51 -34.95 4.81
N ARG A 454 1.67 -33.66 5.11
CA ARG A 454 1.10 -32.99 6.30
C ARG A 454 -0.29 -32.44 5.98
N LYS A 455 -1.30 -33.31 6.09
CA LYS A 455 -2.70 -32.96 5.79
C LYS A 455 -3.25 -31.82 6.66
N HIS A 456 -2.84 -31.74 7.92
CA HIS A 456 -3.26 -30.67 8.82
C HIS A 456 -2.76 -29.29 8.32
N ASP A 457 -1.47 -29.21 7.97
CA ASP A 457 -0.86 -28.00 7.42
C ASP A 457 -1.48 -27.60 6.08
N GLU A 458 -1.79 -28.58 5.22
CA GLU A 458 -2.50 -28.32 3.96
C GLU A 458 -3.89 -27.71 4.22
N GLN A 459 -4.63 -28.25 5.20
CA GLN A 459 -5.93 -27.70 5.60
C GLN A 459 -5.79 -26.31 6.22
N ALA A 460 -4.76 -26.06 7.03
CA ALA A 460 -4.50 -24.75 7.62
C ALA A 460 -4.20 -23.71 6.52
N ALA A 461 -3.31 -24.03 5.57
CA ALA A 461 -3.05 -23.22 4.38
C ALA A 461 -4.35 -22.91 3.62
N GLN A 462 -5.16 -23.95 3.40
CA GLN A 462 -6.42 -23.83 2.68
C GLN A 462 -7.43 -22.93 3.42
N ARG A 463 -7.46 -22.98 4.76
CA ARG A 463 -8.28 -22.07 5.58
C ARG A 463 -7.85 -20.62 5.36
N PHE A 464 -6.54 -20.32 5.36
CA PHE A 464 -6.05 -18.97 5.10
C PHE A 464 -6.31 -18.49 3.67
N LEU A 465 -6.22 -19.38 2.68
CA LEU A 465 -6.60 -19.09 1.29
C LEU A 465 -8.11 -18.80 1.17
N SER A 466 -8.95 -19.60 1.84
CA SER A 466 -10.40 -19.41 1.85
C SER A 466 -10.88 -18.25 2.72
N ARG A 467 -10.00 -17.71 3.59
CA ARG A 467 -10.36 -16.64 4.49
C ARG A 467 -10.58 -15.37 3.65
N PRO A 468 -11.82 -14.85 3.58
CA PRO A 468 -12.06 -13.59 2.89
C PRO A 468 -11.14 -12.55 3.51
N THR A 469 -10.38 -11.87 2.68
CA THR A 469 -9.59 -10.70 3.10
C THR A 469 -10.58 -9.74 3.74
N LEU A 470 -10.34 -9.37 5.01
CA LEU A 470 -11.31 -8.72 5.91
C LEU A 470 -11.62 -7.25 5.54
N LEU A 471 -11.78 -6.95 4.25
CA LEU A 471 -12.01 -5.61 3.72
C LEU A 471 -13.45 -5.41 3.22
N ALA A 472 -14.37 -6.31 3.55
CA ALA A 472 -15.78 -6.06 3.28
C ALA A 472 -16.33 -4.98 4.24
N GLU A 473 -16.42 -3.75 3.73
CA GLU A 473 -17.48 -2.75 3.95
C GLU A 473 -17.83 -2.29 5.38
N SER A 474 -17.01 -2.52 6.41
CA SER A 474 -17.36 -1.97 7.72
C SER A 474 -16.93 -0.51 7.84
N ASP A 475 -17.90 0.37 8.15
CA ASP A 475 -17.76 1.76 8.66
C ASP A 475 -16.33 2.07 9.11
N GLU A 476 -15.60 2.92 8.39
CA GLU A 476 -14.22 3.28 8.73
C GLU A 476 -14.10 3.90 10.14
N ASP A 477 -15.19 4.50 10.62
CA ASP A 477 -15.33 5.09 11.95
C ASP A 477 -15.45 4.05 13.07
N ALA A 478 -15.69 2.77 12.75
CA ALA A 478 -15.77 1.74 13.76
C ALA A 478 -14.37 1.42 14.34
N PRO A 479 -14.21 1.38 15.67
CA PRO A 479 -12.96 0.97 16.29
C PRO A 479 -12.54 -0.41 15.79
N LEU A 480 -11.23 -0.63 15.60
CA LEU A 480 -10.63 -1.84 15.01
C LEU A 480 -11.18 -3.15 15.61
N TYR A 481 -11.49 -3.14 16.91
CA TYR A 481 -12.16 -4.22 17.63
C TYR A 481 -13.51 -4.63 17.00
N THR A 482 -14.38 -3.65 16.74
CA THR A 482 -15.72 -3.88 16.18
C THR A 482 -15.63 -4.51 14.80
N ARG A 483 -14.65 -4.08 14.00
CA ARG A 483 -14.41 -4.61 12.65
C ARG A 483 -13.92 -6.06 12.68
N LEU A 484 -12.95 -6.37 13.54
CA LEU A 484 -12.48 -7.74 13.74
C LEU A 484 -13.59 -8.67 14.27
N SER A 485 -14.40 -8.19 15.21
CA SER A 485 -15.55 -8.94 15.72
C SER A 485 -16.60 -9.19 14.63
N GLN A 486 -16.95 -8.17 13.82
CA GLN A 486 -17.89 -8.31 12.70
C GLN A 486 -17.39 -9.30 11.66
N ALA A 487 -16.13 -9.19 11.25
CA ALA A 487 -15.44 -10.10 10.32
C ALA A 487 -15.45 -11.57 10.78
N TYR A 488 -15.15 -11.81 12.06
CA TYR A 488 -15.23 -13.17 12.60
C TYR A 488 -16.67 -13.64 12.75
N THR A 489 -17.62 -12.74 13.00
CA THR A 489 -19.04 -13.09 13.09
C THR A 489 -19.59 -13.48 11.72
N THR A 490 -19.20 -12.78 10.65
CA THR A 490 -19.56 -13.15 9.28
C THR A 490 -18.89 -14.46 8.87
N HIS A 491 -17.63 -14.69 9.24
CA HIS A 491 -16.98 -15.98 9.04
C HIS A 491 -17.71 -17.11 9.80
N HIS A 492 -18.02 -16.93 11.08
CA HIS A 492 -18.76 -17.90 11.88
C HIS A 492 -20.11 -18.23 11.23
N ARG A 493 -20.87 -17.22 10.81
CA ARG A 493 -22.12 -17.39 10.06
C ARG A 493 -21.95 -18.16 8.77
N ALA A 494 -20.89 -17.86 7.99
CA ALA A 494 -20.59 -18.63 6.78
C ALA A 494 -20.28 -20.10 7.09
N THR A 495 -19.66 -20.38 8.25
CA THR A 495 -19.38 -21.74 8.71
C THR A 495 -20.57 -22.46 9.35
N GLU A 496 -21.74 -21.84 9.52
CA GLU A 496 -22.93 -22.49 10.11
C GLU A 496 -23.44 -23.68 9.28
N THR A 497 -23.11 -23.72 7.99
CA THR A 497 -23.45 -24.81 7.05
C THR A 497 -22.47 -25.99 7.10
N LEU A 498 -21.34 -25.85 7.80
CA LEU A 498 -20.31 -26.88 7.92
C LEU A 498 -20.62 -27.87 9.06
N SER A 499 -19.76 -28.88 9.23
CA SER A 499 -19.92 -29.88 10.29
C SER A 499 -19.97 -29.24 11.69
N THR A 500 -20.74 -29.84 12.61
CA THR A 500 -20.93 -29.37 13.99
C THR A 500 -19.61 -29.05 14.70
N ARG A 501 -18.58 -29.89 14.49
CA ARG A 501 -17.22 -29.70 15.03
C ARG A 501 -16.55 -28.43 14.50
N THR A 502 -16.67 -28.14 13.21
CA THR A 502 -16.10 -26.93 12.57
C THR A 502 -16.82 -25.67 13.04
N ARG A 503 -18.14 -25.77 13.24
CA ARG A 503 -18.95 -24.65 13.77
C ARG A 503 -18.61 -24.33 15.22
N ILE A 504 -18.42 -25.34 16.07
CA ILE A 504 -18.03 -25.15 17.48
C ILE A 504 -16.62 -24.55 17.56
N THR A 505 -15.67 -25.05 16.78
CA THR A 505 -14.30 -24.50 16.76
C THR A 505 -14.27 -23.05 16.29
N SER A 506 -15.02 -22.70 15.23
CA SER A 506 -15.12 -21.31 14.77
C SER A 506 -15.79 -20.37 15.78
N LEU A 507 -16.78 -20.87 16.55
CA LEU A 507 -17.38 -20.14 17.65
C LEU A 507 -16.36 -19.87 18.76
N LEU A 508 -15.60 -20.89 19.19
CA LEU A 508 -14.60 -20.74 20.25
C LEU A 508 -13.50 -19.75 19.85
N ASP A 509 -13.02 -19.82 18.60
CA ASP A 509 -12.03 -18.87 18.06
C ASP A 509 -12.56 -17.41 18.10
N LEU A 510 -13.84 -17.22 17.73
CA LEU A 510 -14.49 -15.91 17.75
C LEU A 510 -14.65 -15.38 19.19
N LEU A 511 -14.98 -16.24 20.15
CA LEU A 511 -15.13 -15.85 21.56
C LEU A 511 -13.79 -15.46 22.19
N GLU A 512 -12.75 -16.26 21.97
CA GLU A 512 -11.38 -15.95 22.43
C GLU A 512 -10.89 -14.61 21.84
N LEU A 513 -11.14 -14.39 20.54
CA LEU A 513 -10.77 -13.14 19.89
C LEU A 513 -11.51 -11.95 20.51
N ARG A 514 -12.84 -12.03 20.67
CA ARG A 514 -13.63 -10.96 21.28
C ARG A 514 -13.12 -10.62 22.68
N LEU A 515 -12.89 -11.64 23.51
CA LEU A 515 -12.33 -11.47 24.86
C LEU A 515 -10.97 -10.77 24.86
N SER A 516 -10.05 -11.21 23.99
CA SER A 516 -8.70 -10.63 23.92
C SER A 516 -8.67 -9.17 23.49
N SER A 517 -9.74 -8.68 22.85
CA SER A 517 -9.76 -7.39 22.17
C SER A 517 -10.80 -6.41 22.70
N ALA A 518 -11.69 -6.84 23.60
CA ALA A 518 -12.82 -6.04 24.08
C ALA A 518 -12.45 -4.86 25.01
N GLY A 519 -11.21 -4.76 25.50
CA GLY A 519 -10.75 -3.61 26.32
C GLY A 519 -11.72 -3.26 27.46
N PRO A 520 -12.17 -1.99 27.62
CA PRO A 520 -13.12 -1.60 28.67
C PRO A 520 -14.54 -2.15 28.49
N GLY A 521 -14.88 -2.74 27.34
CA GLY A 521 -16.16 -3.40 27.05
C GLY A 521 -16.18 -4.92 27.31
N ALA A 522 -15.12 -5.47 27.92
CA ALA A 522 -14.94 -6.91 28.07
C ALA A 522 -16.08 -7.63 28.81
N THR A 523 -16.75 -6.97 29.76
CA THR A 523 -17.85 -7.57 30.53
C THR A 523 -19.10 -7.81 29.68
N ALA A 524 -19.50 -6.84 28.86
CA ALA A 524 -20.67 -6.97 27.98
C ALA A 524 -20.44 -8.06 26.91
N GLU A 525 -19.23 -8.10 26.36
CA GLU A 525 -18.85 -9.10 25.36
C GLU A 525 -18.68 -10.49 25.97
N ALA A 526 -18.15 -10.59 27.20
CA ALA A 526 -18.11 -11.84 27.92
C ALA A 526 -19.52 -12.37 28.21
N GLN A 527 -20.47 -11.50 28.56
CA GLN A 527 -21.85 -11.90 28.81
C GLN A 527 -22.53 -12.42 27.54
N ARG A 528 -22.34 -11.71 26.42
CA ARG A 528 -22.83 -12.14 25.11
C ARG A 528 -22.19 -13.47 24.70
N GLY A 529 -20.88 -13.59 24.86
CA GLY A 529 -20.13 -14.79 24.52
C GLY A 529 -20.57 -16.01 25.33
N LEU A 530 -20.87 -15.82 26.62
CA LEU A 530 -21.40 -16.87 27.48
C LEU A 530 -22.77 -17.34 26.99
N GLN A 531 -23.68 -16.42 26.64
CA GLN A 531 -25.00 -16.78 26.09
C GLN A 531 -24.90 -17.52 24.74
N GLU A 532 -23.98 -17.13 23.87
CA GLU A 532 -23.72 -17.81 22.59
C GLU A 532 -23.18 -19.23 22.84
N LEU A 533 -22.23 -19.39 23.78
CA LEU A 533 -21.67 -20.68 24.16
C LEU A 533 -22.68 -21.60 24.87
N GLU A 534 -23.53 -21.05 25.73
CA GLU A 534 -24.60 -21.80 26.42
C GLU A 534 -25.63 -22.38 25.43
N LYS A 535 -25.97 -21.63 24.38
CA LYS A 535 -26.83 -22.13 23.29
C LYS A 535 -26.18 -23.28 22.53
N ALA A 536 -24.87 -23.21 22.29
CA ALA A 536 -24.11 -24.27 21.62
C ALA A 536 -23.75 -25.43 22.55
N TRP A 537 -23.91 -25.28 23.88
CA TRP A 537 -23.40 -26.22 24.87
C TRP A 537 -23.99 -27.63 24.74
N VAL A 538 -25.26 -27.74 24.36
CA VAL A 538 -25.93 -29.03 24.12
C VAL A 538 -25.25 -29.78 22.97
N GLU A 539 -24.83 -29.06 21.92
CA GLU A 539 -24.14 -29.67 20.78
C GLU A 539 -22.70 -30.07 21.14
N VAL A 540 -22.03 -29.27 21.97
CA VAL A 540 -20.70 -29.58 22.52
C VAL A 540 -20.76 -30.84 23.38
N LEU A 541 -21.79 -30.99 24.22
CA LEU A 541 -22.00 -32.21 25.01
C LEU A 541 -22.37 -33.41 24.14
N ALA A 542 -23.17 -33.22 23.10
CA ALA A 542 -23.52 -34.29 22.17
C ALA A 542 -22.30 -34.85 21.42
N LEU A 543 -21.25 -34.05 21.20
CA LEU A 543 -19.98 -34.55 20.66
C LEU A 543 -19.30 -35.55 21.62
N HIS A 544 -19.47 -35.37 22.94
CA HIS A 544 -18.91 -36.25 23.96
C HIS A 544 -19.68 -37.58 24.06
N ASP A 545 -21.02 -37.52 24.04
CA ASP A 545 -21.89 -38.70 24.19
C ASP A 545 -21.76 -39.70 23.03
N ASN A 546 -21.24 -39.26 21.88
CA ASN A 546 -20.98 -40.11 20.72
C ASN A 546 -19.76 -41.05 20.89
N GLY A 547 -19.17 -41.12 22.08
CA GLY A 547 -18.26 -42.22 22.47
C GLY A 547 -16.76 -41.96 22.29
N GLU A 548 -16.34 -40.73 22.00
CA GLU A 548 -14.91 -40.39 21.77
C GLU A 548 -14.12 -40.02 23.04
N GLY A 549 -14.69 -40.18 24.24
CA GLY A 549 -14.08 -39.68 25.48
C GLY A 549 -14.13 -38.15 25.55
N GLU A 550 -13.47 -37.52 26.53
CA GLU A 550 -13.41 -36.04 26.53
C GLU A 550 -12.55 -35.58 25.38
N SER A 551 -13.19 -34.98 24.38
CA SER A 551 -12.54 -34.43 23.21
C SER A 551 -11.79 -33.13 23.54
N GLU A 552 -10.87 -32.76 22.66
CA GLU A 552 -10.17 -31.48 22.71
C GLU A 552 -11.17 -30.30 22.68
N GLU A 553 -12.22 -30.40 21.87
CA GLU A 553 -13.24 -29.36 21.72
C GLU A 553 -14.03 -29.14 23.00
N LEU A 554 -14.38 -30.21 23.73
CA LEU A 554 -15.08 -30.10 25.01
C LEU A 554 -14.19 -29.42 26.06
N SER A 555 -12.91 -29.79 26.09
CA SER A 555 -11.92 -29.18 27.00
C SER A 555 -11.72 -27.69 26.67
N ARG A 556 -11.64 -27.35 25.38
CA ARG A 556 -11.53 -25.97 24.91
C ARG A 556 -12.81 -25.16 25.18
N ALA A 557 -13.98 -25.75 25.01
CA ALA A 557 -15.24 -25.09 25.34
C ALA A 557 -15.36 -24.79 26.85
N ARG A 558 -14.90 -25.71 27.71
CA ARG A 558 -14.82 -25.49 29.16
C ARG A 558 -13.79 -24.40 29.51
N GLU A 559 -12.64 -24.37 28.85
CA GLU A 559 -11.64 -23.31 29.00
C GLU A 559 -12.24 -21.94 28.67
N VAL A 560 -12.83 -21.80 27.47
CA VAL A 560 -13.45 -20.53 27.03
C VAL A 560 -14.57 -20.12 27.99
N LYS A 561 -15.43 -21.06 28.41
CA LYS A 561 -16.46 -20.79 29.41
C LYS A 561 -15.87 -20.24 30.71
N ALA A 562 -14.86 -20.89 31.25
CA ALA A 562 -14.17 -20.45 32.46
C ALA A 562 -13.58 -19.03 32.28
N THR A 563 -12.94 -18.74 31.14
CA THR A 563 -12.40 -17.38 30.87
C THR A 563 -13.49 -16.31 30.79
N LEU A 564 -14.65 -16.61 30.20
CA LEU A 564 -15.80 -15.71 30.18
C LEU A 564 -16.33 -15.45 31.59
N GLU A 565 -16.45 -16.51 32.40
CA GLU A 565 -16.91 -16.42 33.79
C GLU A 565 -15.93 -15.63 34.67
N ILE A 566 -14.61 -15.72 34.43
CA ILE A 566 -13.59 -14.89 35.12
C ILE A 566 -13.83 -13.41 34.85
N VAL A 567 -14.02 -13.03 33.58
CA VAL A 567 -14.27 -11.62 33.20
C VAL A 567 -15.59 -11.11 33.78
N LEU A 568 -16.62 -11.96 33.85
CA LEU A 568 -17.91 -11.61 34.44
C LEU A 568 -17.90 -11.53 35.97
N SER A 569 -16.99 -12.24 36.63
CA SER A 569 -16.91 -12.29 38.09
C SER A 569 -16.18 -11.08 38.70
N ALA A 570 -15.91 -10.03 37.93
CA ALA A 570 -15.09 -8.85 38.29
C ALA A 570 -15.36 -8.29 39.71
N GLY A 571 -14.69 -8.86 40.72
CA GLY A 571 -14.74 -8.49 42.13
C GLY A 571 -15.53 -9.43 43.07
N GLU A 572 -16.17 -10.49 42.60
CA GLU A 572 -16.83 -11.50 43.44
C GLU A 572 -15.94 -12.74 43.64
N ASP A 573 -15.03 -12.68 44.63
CA ASP A 573 -14.04 -13.73 44.91
C ASP A 573 -14.64 -15.12 45.16
N SER A 574 -15.88 -15.17 45.68
CA SER A 574 -16.58 -16.43 45.96
C SER A 574 -16.88 -17.26 44.71
N ARG A 575 -16.97 -16.64 43.53
CA ARG A 575 -17.23 -17.32 42.24
C ARG A 575 -15.97 -17.86 41.58
N LEU A 576 -14.79 -17.41 42.00
CA LEU A 576 -13.53 -17.79 41.36
C LEU A 576 -13.07 -19.20 41.77
N SER A 577 -13.41 -19.68 42.97
CA SER A 577 -12.99 -21.02 43.43
C SER A 577 -13.53 -22.17 42.56
N PRO A 578 -14.83 -22.22 42.20
CA PRO A 578 -15.35 -23.23 41.26
C PRO A 578 -14.71 -23.16 39.87
N ILE A 579 -14.33 -21.96 39.42
CA ILE A 579 -13.68 -21.76 38.13
C ILE A 579 -12.27 -22.37 38.13
N VAL A 580 -11.53 -22.24 39.24
CA VAL A 580 -10.22 -22.90 39.41
C VAL A 580 -10.35 -24.40 39.26
N GLU A 581 -11.33 -25.02 39.92
CA GLU A 581 -11.56 -26.47 39.85
C GLU A 581 -11.91 -26.91 38.41
N ALA A 582 -12.71 -26.11 37.70
CA ALA A 582 -13.03 -26.36 36.31
C ALA A 582 -11.79 -26.28 35.40
N LEU A 583 -10.93 -25.27 35.59
CA LEU A 583 -9.67 -25.12 34.85
C LEU A 583 -8.65 -26.22 35.19
N GLU A 584 -8.58 -26.68 36.45
CA GLU A 584 -7.76 -27.83 36.84
C GLU A 584 -8.22 -29.11 36.12
N ALA A 585 -9.54 -29.33 36.00
CA ALA A 585 -10.07 -30.46 35.25
C ALA A 585 -9.73 -30.37 33.75
N VAL A 586 -9.84 -29.17 33.15
CA VAL A 586 -9.41 -28.92 31.77
C VAL A 586 -7.91 -29.18 31.60
N LEU A 587 -7.08 -28.73 32.55
CA LEU A 587 -5.64 -28.99 32.54
C LEU A 587 -5.35 -30.49 32.55
N GLN A 588 -5.96 -31.26 33.45
CA GLN A 588 -5.76 -32.72 33.50
C GLN A 588 -6.15 -33.40 32.18
N ASN A 589 -7.22 -32.92 31.53
CA ASN A 589 -7.63 -33.43 30.23
C ASN A 589 -6.62 -33.09 29.13
N TYR A 590 -6.08 -31.87 29.09
CA TYR A 590 -5.03 -31.52 28.14
C TYR A 590 -3.76 -32.34 28.36
N LEU A 591 -3.39 -32.61 29.61
CA LEU A 591 -2.26 -33.50 29.92
C LEU A 591 -2.54 -34.94 29.48
N ARG A 592 -3.77 -35.45 29.68
CA ARG A 592 -4.17 -36.79 29.22
C ARG A 592 -4.15 -36.90 27.70
N LEU A 593 -4.55 -35.83 27.00
CA LEU A 593 -4.55 -35.74 25.54
C LEU A 593 -3.17 -35.38 24.96
N SER A 594 -2.14 -35.21 25.81
CA SER A 594 -0.79 -34.78 25.40
C SER A 594 -0.73 -33.40 24.72
N LEU A 595 -1.74 -32.54 24.93
CA LEU A 595 -1.82 -31.19 24.36
C LEU A 595 -1.06 -30.18 25.23
N LEU A 596 0.27 -30.31 25.28
CA LEU A 596 1.16 -29.53 26.16
C LEU A 596 1.00 -28.00 26.00
N PRO A 597 0.86 -27.42 24.79
CA PRO A 597 0.70 -25.96 24.65
C PRO A 597 -0.60 -25.43 25.27
N SER A 598 -1.70 -26.19 25.15
CA SER A 598 -2.99 -25.84 25.74
C SER A 598 -2.93 -25.97 27.27
N ALA A 599 -2.23 -27.01 27.78
CA ALA A 599 -1.96 -27.15 29.21
C ALA A 599 -1.15 -25.98 29.78
N LEU A 600 -0.11 -25.51 29.09
CA LEU A 600 0.70 -24.35 29.48
C LEU A 600 -0.14 -23.06 29.56
N ARG A 601 -1.06 -22.83 28.60
CA ARG A 601 -1.97 -21.68 28.59
C ARG A 601 -2.94 -21.70 29.78
N VAL A 602 -3.52 -22.87 30.08
CA VAL A 602 -4.40 -23.05 31.24
C VAL A 602 -3.62 -22.84 32.55
N LEU A 603 -2.38 -23.34 32.64
CA LEU A 603 -1.51 -23.13 33.80
C LEU A 603 -1.17 -21.64 34.02
N ASP A 604 -0.84 -20.87 32.98
CA ASP A 604 -0.62 -19.42 33.10
C ASP A 604 -1.88 -18.71 33.62
N THR A 605 -3.06 -19.11 33.15
CA THR A 605 -4.34 -18.58 33.62
C THR A 605 -4.59 -18.92 35.10
N LEU A 606 -4.32 -20.16 35.50
CA LEU A 606 -4.44 -20.64 36.89
C LEU A 606 -3.47 -19.90 37.83
N ILE A 607 -2.23 -19.65 37.41
CA ILE A 607 -1.23 -18.90 38.18
C ILE A 607 -1.73 -17.48 38.45
N ARG A 608 -2.19 -16.77 37.42
CA ARG A 608 -2.69 -15.39 37.54
C ARG A 608 -3.92 -15.31 38.44
N LEU A 609 -4.81 -16.29 38.35
CA LEU A 609 -6.03 -16.34 39.14
C LEU A 609 -5.72 -16.66 40.61
N ALA A 610 -4.79 -17.59 40.87
CA ALA A 610 -4.30 -17.86 42.22
C ALA A 610 -3.59 -16.65 42.85
N ASP A 611 -2.80 -15.90 42.07
CA ASP A 611 -2.21 -14.62 42.51
C ASP A 611 -3.29 -13.58 42.87
N HIS A 612 -4.34 -13.46 42.05
CA HIS A 612 -5.45 -12.54 42.33
C HIS A 612 -6.19 -12.93 43.62
N LEU A 613 -6.52 -14.21 43.79
CA LEU A 613 -7.17 -14.72 44.99
C LEU A 613 -6.29 -14.61 46.25
N HIS A 614 -4.98 -14.77 46.09
CA HIS A 614 -4.02 -14.54 47.18
C HIS A 614 -4.08 -13.09 47.69
N LEU A 615 -4.17 -12.12 46.77
CA LEU A 615 -4.26 -10.69 47.10
C LEU A 615 -5.63 -10.28 47.65
N ALA A 616 -6.69 -10.94 47.20
CA ALA A 616 -8.07 -10.63 47.62
C ALA A 616 -8.47 -11.31 48.95
N ALA A 617 -7.79 -12.39 49.34
CA ALA A 617 -8.06 -13.13 50.57
C ALA A 617 -7.93 -12.24 51.82
N THR A 618 -9.03 -12.14 52.58
CA THR A 618 -9.06 -11.42 53.86
C THR A 618 -8.55 -12.25 55.04
N ASP A 619 -8.60 -13.58 54.91
CA ASP A 619 -8.10 -14.55 55.88
C ASP A 619 -6.67 -14.98 55.54
N ALA A 620 -5.80 -15.01 56.55
CA ALA A 620 -4.39 -15.39 56.39
C ALA A 620 -4.23 -16.84 55.91
N ASP A 621 -5.12 -17.74 56.36
CA ASP A 621 -5.07 -19.16 55.99
C ASP A 621 -5.46 -19.35 54.52
N GLN A 622 -6.48 -18.63 54.04
CA GLN A 622 -6.86 -18.64 52.62
C GLN A 622 -5.78 -18.00 51.74
N SER A 623 -5.19 -16.89 52.20
CA SER A 623 -4.09 -16.23 51.49
C SER A 623 -2.88 -17.18 51.35
N ALA A 624 -2.54 -17.92 52.41
CA ALA A 624 -1.47 -18.91 52.38
C ALA A 624 -1.77 -20.08 51.41
N LEU A 625 -3.01 -20.58 51.42
CA LEU A 625 -3.47 -21.63 50.50
C LEU A 625 -3.28 -21.22 49.02
N TRP A 626 -3.73 -20.02 48.65
CA TRP A 626 -3.64 -19.56 47.26
C TRP A 626 -2.20 -19.30 46.81
N ARG A 627 -1.35 -18.82 47.71
CA ARG A 627 0.09 -18.70 47.45
C ARG A 627 0.71 -20.07 47.18
N GLN A 628 0.37 -21.08 47.98
CA GLN A 628 0.86 -22.44 47.79
C GLN A 628 0.40 -23.01 46.43
N ARG A 629 -0.89 -22.87 46.08
CA ARG A 629 -1.41 -23.36 44.78
C ARG A 629 -0.75 -22.66 43.60
N ARG A 630 -0.54 -21.35 43.68
CA ARG A 630 0.20 -20.59 42.65
C ARG A 630 1.60 -21.17 42.43
N ASP A 631 2.34 -21.41 43.51
CA ASP A 631 3.71 -21.92 43.42
C ASP A 631 3.73 -23.35 42.85
N GLU A 632 2.73 -24.18 43.19
CA GLU A 632 2.53 -25.51 42.59
C GLU A 632 2.24 -25.43 41.09
N PHE A 633 1.35 -24.55 40.65
CA PHE A 633 1.07 -24.35 39.22
C PHE A 633 2.30 -23.83 38.47
N ALA A 634 3.06 -22.89 39.05
CA ALA A 634 4.29 -22.37 38.46
C ALA A 634 5.34 -23.47 38.28
N GLN A 635 5.50 -24.35 39.28
CA GLN A 635 6.41 -25.50 39.17
C GLN A 635 5.98 -26.47 38.07
N ARG A 636 4.67 -26.76 37.96
CA ARG A 636 4.13 -27.60 36.87
C ARG A 636 4.34 -26.95 35.51
N TRP A 637 4.15 -25.64 35.41
CA TRP A 637 4.37 -24.88 34.18
C TRP A 637 5.83 -24.99 33.72
N ILE A 638 6.78 -24.75 34.62
CA ILE A 638 8.23 -24.88 34.33
C ILE A 638 8.56 -26.31 33.88
N ALA A 639 8.06 -27.32 34.59
CA ALA A 639 8.31 -28.72 34.23
C ALA A 639 7.73 -29.10 32.85
N LEU A 640 6.57 -28.55 32.48
CA LEU A 640 5.97 -28.76 31.16
C LEU A 640 6.74 -28.02 30.06
N ASP A 641 7.20 -26.80 30.33
CA ASP A 641 7.99 -26.00 29.37
C ASP A 641 9.35 -26.66 29.13
N ASP A 642 10.00 -27.16 30.18
CA ASP A 642 11.22 -27.96 30.09
C ASP A 642 10.99 -29.26 29.31
N ALA A 643 9.86 -29.95 29.53
CA ALA A 643 9.51 -31.16 28.78
C ALA A 643 9.23 -30.88 27.30
N LEU A 644 8.60 -29.73 26.99
CA LEU A 644 8.38 -29.25 25.63
C LEU A 644 9.72 -28.91 24.95
N ALA A 645 10.62 -28.21 25.65
CA ALA A 645 11.95 -27.85 25.18
C ALA A 645 12.87 -29.06 24.99
N ALA A 646 12.75 -30.08 25.84
CA ALA A 646 13.52 -31.32 25.77
C ALA A 646 13.12 -32.23 24.58
N GLY A 647 12.01 -31.92 23.89
CA GLY A 647 11.60 -32.66 22.69
C GLY A 647 11.18 -34.10 22.95
N THR A 648 10.89 -34.46 24.21
CA THR A 648 10.56 -35.85 24.59
C THR A 648 9.18 -36.33 24.14
N GLY A 649 8.45 -35.52 23.37
CA GLY A 649 7.22 -35.90 22.69
C GLY A 649 7.47 -36.10 21.19
N THR A 650 6.86 -37.13 20.61
CA THR A 650 6.78 -37.39 19.16
C THR A 650 6.18 -36.24 18.33
N GLU A 651 5.80 -35.12 18.97
CA GLU A 651 5.24 -33.89 18.40
C GLU A 651 6.30 -32.79 18.13
N GLN A 652 7.59 -33.03 18.32
CA GLN A 652 8.62 -32.00 18.05
C GLN A 652 8.62 -31.51 16.59
N ASP A 653 8.22 -32.38 15.66
CA ASP A 653 7.98 -32.02 14.25
C ASP A 653 6.75 -31.12 14.06
N ASP A 654 5.72 -31.26 14.90
CA ASP A 654 4.49 -30.45 14.89
C ASP A 654 4.67 -29.09 15.60
N TRP A 655 5.60 -29.00 16.56
CA TRP A 655 5.88 -27.73 17.23
C TRP A 655 6.67 -26.77 16.32
N SER A 656 7.68 -27.28 15.62
CA SER A 656 8.46 -26.47 14.66
C SER A 656 7.62 -25.98 13.49
N THR A 657 6.63 -26.76 13.05
CA THR A 657 5.65 -26.31 12.04
C THR A 657 4.74 -25.27 12.61
N LYS A 658 4.12 -25.51 13.77
CA LYS A 658 3.20 -24.54 14.37
C LYS A 658 3.89 -23.20 14.61
N GLU A 659 5.11 -23.21 15.13
CA GLU A 659 5.89 -21.98 15.31
C GLU A 659 6.21 -21.30 13.98
N ARG A 660 6.55 -22.06 12.93
CA ARG A 660 6.76 -21.54 11.57
C ARG A 660 5.47 -20.92 11.01
N TRP A 661 4.33 -21.58 11.17
CA TRP A 661 3.01 -21.10 10.74
C TRP A 661 2.64 -19.79 11.43
N ASP A 662 2.79 -19.74 12.75
CA ASP A 662 2.49 -18.54 13.55
C ASP A 662 3.41 -17.38 13.15
N LYS A 663 4.70 -17.64 12.93
CA LYS A 663 5.65 -16.63 12.43
C LYS A 663 5.26 -16.13 11.05
N LEU A 664 4.94 -17.03 10.11
CA LEU A 664 4.57 -16.64 8.75
C LEU A 664 3.25 -15.87 8.73
N ALA A 665 2.24 -16.33 9.46
CA ALA A 665 0.96 -15.65 9.59
C ALA A 665 1.13 -14.24 10.15
N ARG A 666 1.96 -14.06 11.20
CA ARG A 666 2.30 -12.74 11.76
C ARG A 666 3.00 -11.85 10.74
N ILE A 667 3.96 -12.36 9.98
CA ILE A 667 4.67 -11.57 8.95
C ILE A 667 3.69 -11.12 7.87
N VAL A 668 2.87 -12.03 7.35
CA VAL A 668 1.85 -11.74 6.33
C VAL A 668 0.87 -10.68 6.83
N GLU A 669 0.42 -10.80 8.08
CA GLU A 669 -0.48 -9.82 8.69
C GLU A 669 0.20 -8.46 8.92
N GLN A 670 1.47 -8.44 9.35
CA GLN A 670 2.25 -7.22 9.52
C GLN A 670 2.47 -6.50 8.19
N VAL A 671 2.80 -7.22 7.12
CA VAL A 671 2.93 -6.65 5.77
C VAL A 671 1.60 -6.09 5.29
N THR A 672 0.50 -6.83 5.47
CA THR A 672 -0.85 -6.36 5.11
C THR A 672 -1.16 -5.05 5.83
N LYS A 673 -0.98 -4.99 7.15
CA LYS A 673 -1.17 -3.77 7.95
C LYS A 673 -0.24 -2.64 7.53
N ALA A 674 1.03 -2.93 7.21
CA ALA A 674 1.99 -1.92 6.79
C ALA A 674 1.62 -1.30 5.43
N VAL A 675 1.11 -2.11 4.49
CA VAL A 675 0.59 -1.59 3.21
C VAL A 675 -0.68 -0.78 3.44
N GLU A 676 -1.62 -1.25 4.25
CA GLU A 676 -2.82 -0.47 4.64
C GLU A 676 -2.44 0.90 5.24
N ILE A 677 -1.44 0.94 6.12
CA ILE A 677 -0.94 2.19 6.72
C ILE A 677 -0.22 3.07 5.69
N SER A 678 0.51 2.49 4.74
CA SER A 678 1.20 3.27 3.70
C SER A 678 0.23 3.83 2.66
N ILE A 679 -0.87 3.14 2.45
CA ILE A 679 -1.94 3.54 1.56
C ILE A 679 -2.72 4.70 2.16
N ARG A 680 -3.04 4.64 3.47
CA ARG A 680 -3.67 5.75 4.23
C ARG A 680 -2.79 7.00 4.20
#